data_AF-A0A1M6H0H4-F1
#
_entry.id   AF-A0A1M6H0H4-F1
#
_cell.length_a   1.000
_cell.length_b   1.000
_cell.length_c   1.000
_cell.angle_alpha   90.00
_cell.angle_beta   90.00
_cell.angle_gamma   90.00
#
_symmetry.space_group_name_H-M   'P 1'
#
loop_
_entity.id
_entity.type
_entity.pdbx_description
1 polymer ?
#
loop_
_entity_poly.entity_id
_entity_poly.type
_entity_poly.pdbx_seq_one_letter_code
_entity_poly.pdbx_strand_id
1 'polypeptide(L)'
;MKIFFTLFFTVSLITFLAAQENGGPYSADKNTVLLMHFEGDITNSANNGFTLIESMAGTYVDNPIPELGKAYRIDNTPDSEDSHCLYSPHNDLLNFEGSFSIEFWVKTGDLGNEKTEYPILIDKYQSFGLGVDANGNGFSGYVKFENDTEVNFYQNHLLEEGKWYHIAMVFDTTAQTVSFYVHDEQKRPVFTATRNFPQGSNGKIQHSDAELFIGGVDGGSNIQFDGWFDEIRISTHAADYSEMYIPDSPFIKAGETEHFEFYTNIPGEEDFHLQIKNELEKEYAKLSSLWNRPCKDSIFPTDSKIAIKYSPREDILLIQENTPSWKCGFHSLELNEIYLSPITSELQSDYYYNLSGLAVNEFAQYAVSKRRIIRDNNPYFPAYFLEGFGLFEAGFRPRVDSMKAYMEGRENPEISFIQDTTGIATTSKKDVTVSLIEGQIVGGWSYDEVNPGAASFIAADWPRYIRGYFLIEEDKRFRCVAATEHFFAYSAPSDSVYAHQCIDSLEILLAKYSELYELEINHPWAFTFFHDQGNAMEIGGYSSNSNGAGYGGSALSVYLFTEANKNVLDNWWNYGVLKHEFFHTVSNHFNMFSFFYDEGLTTYMSNAPTRKDELNFYNQRIIDVFDYYENTFGRPPTMDEFVWDPHRGVDGFRGIDPYFFGAAFFHYIFQTYNYIDVKNFIVGEGDFEGALHKSEQEIESGYLAYLDSLLHPVFEPDTLNIPFFDDFNDDQNTFRNWNRANVLGEEGWHIFDQGRDGSLCTRIYVNDSPYEEDDWLLSGLFNTTEVENVKVSFSYYYWGDNFTPEFYYTTSFQGKIEDTEWIKITDFPTIEQWTWNNLELNLPNDGDELVFAFRYRTAIGTTNKVMIDNFKIEEITTDIKTSLFPKNNIQIYPNPATSESIISFQTKTSGNINLSVFDIHGRKITTILNKNLPAGSYNYSLSKNILTDGIYFLRLKTQKGISTQKIIYKKE
;
A
#
# COMPACT_ATOMS: atom_id res chain seq x y z
N MET A 1 16.18 28.22 -76.68
CA MET A 1 15.57 29.55 -76.85
C MET A 1 14.13 29.50 -76.35
N LYS A 2 13.85 30.14 -75.21
CA LYS A 2 12.53 30.46 -74.58
C LYS A 2 12.87 31.01 -73.18
N ILE A 3 13.47 32.21 -73.13
CA ILE A 3 12.84 33.51 -72.79
C ILE A 3 12.25 33.49 -71.38
N PHE A 4 13.03 34.05 -70.45
CA PHE A 4 12.64 34.49 -69.11
C PHE A 4 11.61 35.64 -69.21
N PHE A 5 10.56 35.56 -68.42
CA PHE A 5 9.70 36.70 -68.08
C PHE A 5 9.86 36.98 -66.59
N THR A 6 10.50 38.11 -66.29
CA THR A 6 10.59 38.70 -64.96
C THR A 6 9.25 39.39 -64.66
N LEU A 7 8.53 38.94 -63.63
CA LEU A 7 7.35 39.63 -63.12
C LEU A 7 7.73 40.43 -61.88
N PHE A 8 7.53 41.75 -61.94
CA PHE A 8 7.58 42.67 -60.81
C PHE A 8 6.46 42.34 -59.82
N PHE A 9 6.79 42.04 -58.57
CA PHE A 9 5.88 42.22 -57.44
C PHE A 9 6.30 43.50 -56.69
N THR A 10 5.40 44.48 -56.70
CA THR A 10 5.46 45.66 -55.83
C THR A 10 5.25 45.20 -54.39
N VAL A 11 6.33 45.13 -53.61
CA VAL A 11 6.25 45.03 -52.15
C VAL A 11 5.80 46.40 -51.66
N SER A 12 4.57 46.49 -51.17
CA SER A 12 4.19 47.60 -50.28
C SER A 12 5.07 47.47 -49.05
N LEU A 13 5.95 48.45 -48.82
CA LEU A 13 6.62 48.63 -47.54
C LEU A 13 5.53 48.94 -46.49
N ILE A 14 4.99 47.89 -45.88
CA ILE A 14 4.49 47.98 -44.52
C ILE A 14 5.77 47.92 -43.69
N THR A 15 6.21 49.07 -43.18
CA THR A 15 7.15 49.11 -42.08
C THR A 15 6.48 48.41 -40.90
N PHE A 16 6.75 47.11 -40.73
CA PHE A 16 6.67 46.49 -39.43
C PHE A 16 7.62 47.29 -38.54
N LEU A 17 7.07 47.94 -37.51
CA LEU A 17 7.87 48.29 -36.34
C LEU A 17 8.41 46.96 -35.83
N ALA A 18 9.71 46.72 -35.95
CA ALA A 18 10.34 45.59 -35.30
C ALA A 18 10.04 45.71 -33.80
N ALA A 19 9.55 44.62 -33.19
CA ALA A 19 9.52 44.53 -31.74
C ALA A 19 10.97 44.65 -31.24
N GLN A 20 11.14 45.34 -30.13
CA GLN A 20 12.44 45.50 -29.49
C GLN A 20 12.93 44.13 -29.02
N GLU A 21 14.20 43.78 -29.27
CA GLU A 21 14.76 42.50 -28.84
C GLU A 21 14.93 42.48 -27.32
N ASN A 22 14.52 41.37 -26.71
CA ASN A 22 14.78 41.11 -25.29
C ASN A 22 16.28 40.94 -25.05
N GLY A 23 16.83 41.60 -24.04
CA GLY A 23 18.26 41.69 -23.77
C GLY A 23 18.98 42.89 -24.36
N GLY A 24 18.28 43.78 -25.08
CA GLY A 24 18.84 45.01 -25.62
C GLY A 24 19.75 44.80 -26.84
N PRO A 25 20.32 45.90 -27.39
CA PRO A 25 20.21 47.27 -26.90
C PRO A 25 18.80 47.85 -27.07
N TYR A 26 18.35 48.62 -26.09
CA TYR A 26 16.97 49.08 -26.04
C TYR A 26 16.76 50.43 -26.75
N SER A 27 15.50 50.75 -27.06
CA SER A 27 15.08 52.08 -27.47
C SER A 27 13.91 52.52 -26.58
N ALA A 28 13.91 53.80 -26.19
CA ALA A 28 12.80 54.34 -25.41
C ALA A 28 11.52 54.41 -26.25
N ASP A 29 10.41 53.92 -25.70
CA ASP A 29 9.08 54.06 -26.27
C ASP A 29 8.13 54.74 -25.28
N LYS A 30 6.83 54.77 -25.60
CA LYS A 30 5.80 55.40 -24.75
C LYS A 30 5.58 54.69 -23.40
N ASN A 31 6.03 53.44 -23.27
CA ASN A 31 5.90 52.63 -22.06
C ASN A 31 7.18 52.67 -21.22
N THR A 32 8.31 53.13 -21.76
CA THR A 32 9.58 53.25 -21.04
C THR A 32 9.53 54.38 -20.00
N VAL A 33 9.80 54.04 -18.73
CA VAL A 33 9.90 54.98 -17.60
C VAL A 33 11.35 55.36 -17.33
N LEU A 34 12.23 54.37 -17.30
CA LEU A 34 13.66 54.53 -17.13
C LEU A 34 14.35 53.72 -18.23
N LEU A 35 15.35 54.29 -18.91
CA LEU A 35 16.25 53.57 -19.78
C LEU A 35 17.65 54.20 -19.73
N MET A 36 18.64 53.40 -19.35
CA MET A 36 20.02 53.82 -19.12
C MET A 36 20.97 52.94 -19.94
N HIS A 37 21.65 53.53 -20.92
CA HIS A 37 22.63 52.82 -21.76
C HIS A 37 24.07 52.96 -21.27
N PHE A 38 24.33 53.88 -20.33
CA PHE A 38 25.68 54.13 -19.82
C PHE A 38 26.77 54.37 -20.88
N GLU A 39 26.41 55.06 -21.97
CA GLU A 39 27.32 55.45 -23.06
C GLU A 39 28.20 56.67 -22.70
N GLY A 40 28.70 56.71 -21.47
CA GLY A 40 29.50 57.82 -20.92
C GLY A 40 28.70 58.86 -20.13
N ASP A 41 27.41 58.63 -19.91
CA ASP A 41 26.57 59.42 -19.00
C ASP A 41 25.46 58.56 -18.35
N ILE A 42 24.81 59.12 -17.33
CA ILE A 42 23.67 58.53 -16.62
C ILE A 42 22.33 59.14 -17.06
N THR A 43 22.19 59.55 -18.31
CA THR A 43 20.97 60.18 -18.80
C THR A 43 19.87 59.14 -19.02
N ASN A 44 18.67 59.42 -18.51
CA ASN A 44 17.49 58.63 -18.83
C ASN A 44 17.00 58.91 -20.26
N SER A 45 17.16 57.95 -21.16
CA SER A 45 16.73 58.01 -22.55
C SER A 45 15.21 58.13 -22.75
N ALA A 46 14.40 57.82 -21.72
CA ALA A 46 12.95 57.97 -21.78
C ALA A 46 12.48 59.43 -21.90
N ASN A 47 13.34 60.39 -21.54
CA ASN A 47 13.07 61.84 -21.66
C ASN A 47 11.71 62.29 -21.10
N ASN A 48 11.33 61.73 -19.95
CA ASN A 48 10.05 61.98 -19.27
C ASN A 48 10.21 62.80 -17.97
N GLY A 49 11.39 63.37 -17.74
CA GLY A 49 11.72 64.17 -16.56
C GLY A 49 12.23 63.37 -15.36
N PHE A 50 12.29 62.04 -15.44
CA PHE A 50 12.91 61.20 -14.41
C PHE A 50 14.45 61.25 -14.56
N THR A 51 15.11 61.79 -13.54
CA THR A 51 16.58 61.88 -13.42
C THR A 51 17.13 61.00 -12.30
N LEU A 52 18.31 60.41 -12.51
CA LEU A 52 19.12 59.78 -11.47
C LEU A 52 20.23 60.72 -10.97
N ILE A 53 20.73 60.45 -9.77
CA ILE A 53 21.82 61.15 -9.10
C ILE A 53 22.90 60.11 -8.76
N GLU A 54 24.15 60.43 -9.08
CA GLU A 54 25.32 59.67 -8.64
C GLU A 54 25.71 60.07 -7.21
N SER A 55 25.86 59.11 -6.29
CA SER A 55 26.46 59.40 -4.97
C SER A 55 27.95 59.78 -5.12
N MET A 56 28.61 59.20 -6.12
CA MET A 56 29.94 59.57 -6.59
C MET A 56 30.10 59.19 -8.06
N ALA A 57 31.05 59.85 -8.74
CA ALA A 57 31.29 59.64 -10.17
C ALA A 57 31.80 58.22 -10.44
N GLY A 58 31.05 57.44 -11.21
CA GLY A 58 31.48 56.13 -11.67
C GLY A 58 32.39 56.16 -12.89
N THR A 59 32.78 54.97 -13.33
CA THR A 59 33.59 54.78 -14.53
C THR A 59 32.84 53.95 -15.55
N TYR A 60 33.18 54.15 -16.82
CA TYR A 60 32.54 53.48 -17.95
C TYR A 60 33.57 52.56 -18.60
N VAL A 61 33.18 51.30 -18.84
CA VAL A 61 34.04 50.27 -19.44
C VAL A 61 33.35 49.66 -20.65
N ASP A 62 34.12 49.21 -21.64
CA ASP A 62 33.55 48.53 -22.80
C ASP A 62 32.86 47.23 -22.35
N ASN A 63 31.61 47.04 -22.78
CA ASN A 63 30.85 45.83 -22.53
C ASN A 63 31.36 44.73 -23.47
N PRO A 64 31.73 43.53 -22.97
CA PRO A 64 32.14 42.42 -23.82
C PRO A 64 31.04 41.93 -24.76
N ILE A 65 29.76 42.23 -24.47
CA ILE A 65 28.64 42.01 -25.38
C ILE A 65 28.61 43.18 -26.37
N PRO A 66 29.06 43.00 -27.64
CA PRO A 66 29.44 44.13 -28.49
C PRO A 66 28.29 45.08 -28.86
N GLU A 67 27.06 44.57 -28.86
CA GLU A 67 25.85 45.35 -29.16
C GLU A 67 25.41 46.28 -28.03
N LEU A 68 25.89 46.08 -26.80
CA LEU A 68 25.52 46.88 -25.63
C LEU A 68 26.43 48.09 -25.39
N GLY A 69 27.57 48.19 -26.09
CA GLY A 69 28.44 49.35 -26.00
C GLY A 69 29.22 49.44 -24.69
N LYS A 70 28.84 50.31 -23.75
CA LYS A 70 29.57 50.57 -22.50
C LYS A 70 28.73 50.34 -21.25
N ALA A 71 29.33 49.66 -20.27
CA ALA A 71 28.76 49.44 -18.96
C ALA A 71 29.22 50.47 -17.91
N TYR A 72 28.37 50.73 -16.91
CA TYR A 72 28.68 51.57 -15.75
C TYR A 72 29.19 50.73 -14.58
N ARG A 73 30.35 51.13 -14.03
CA ARG A 73 30.98 50.50 -12.86
C ARG A 73 30.49 51.16 -11.57
N ILE A 74 29.88 50.35 -10.70
CA ILE A 74 29.62 50.69 -9.30
C ILE A 74 30.71 50.05 -8.45
N ASP A 75 31.53 50.88 -7.82
CA ASP A 75 32.74 50.47 -7.08
C ASP A 75 32.53 50.61 -5.58
N ASN A 76 32.27 49.47 -4.94
CA ASN A 76 32.12 49.31 -3.50
C ASN A 76 33.13 48.28 -2.97
N THR A 77 34.31 48.18 -3.61
CA THR A 77 35.41 47.32 -3.16
C THR A 77 35.82 47.63 -1.71
N PRO A 78 36.46 46.68 -0.99
CA PRO A 78 36.86 46.89 0.40
C PRO A 78 37.72 48.15 0.64
N ASP A 79 38.49 48.58 -0.36
CA ASP A 79 39.38 49.75 -0.29
C ASP A 79 38.66 51.09 -0.57
N SER A 80 37.39 51.08 -0.96
CA SER A 80 36.59 52.30 -1.18
C SER A 80 36.24 52.99 0.15
N GLU A 81 36.48 54.29 0.29
CA GLU A 81 36.14 55.03 1.53
C GLU A 81 34.64 55.41 1.62
N ASP A 82 33.95 55.51 0.49
CA ASP A 82 32.55 55.95 0.37
C ASP A 82 31.63 54.83 -0.16
N SER A 83 30.31 55.07 -0.16
CA SER A 83 29.31 54.18 -0.77
C SER A 83 28.90 54.69 -2.15
N HIS A 84 29.12 53.87 -3.17
CA HIS A 84 28.78 54.17 -4.54
C HIS A 84 27.42 53.57 -4.90
N CYS A 85 26.45 54.42 -5.24
CA CYS A 85 25.17 54.01 -5.81
C CYS A 85 24.66 55.07 -6.79
N LEU A 86 23.68 54.69 -7.61
CA LEU A 86 22.80 55.64 -8.29
C LEU A 86 21.49 55.69 -7.51
N TYR A 87 20.93 56.87 -7.32
CA TYR A 87 19.63 56.99 -6.69
C TYR A 87 18.77 58.07 -7.32
N SER A 88 17.46 57.93 -7.17
CA SER A 88 16.50 58.97 -7.50
C SER A 88 15.67 59.29 -6.26
N PRO A 89 15.47 60.58 -5.94
CA PRO A 89 14.39 60.99 -5.05
C PRO A 89 13.05 60.41 -5.51
N HIS A 90 12.06 60.47 -4.62
CA HIS A 90 10.68 60.06 -4.92
C HIS A 90 10.21 60.52 -6.31
N ASN A 91 9.66 59.58 -7.06
CA ASN A 91 9.13 59.80 -8.39
C ASN A 91 7.84 59.00 -8.59
N ASP A 92 6.74 59.71 -8.84
CA ASP A 92 5.41 59.12 -9.08
C ASP A 92 5.36 58.18 -10.29
N LEU A 93 6.29 58.28 -11.24
CA LEU A 93 6.34 57.39 -12.40
C LEU A 93 6.65 55.92 -12.04
N LEU A 94 7.14 55.67 -10.81
CA LEU A 94 7.37 54.34 -10.26
C LEU A 94 6.20 53.82 -9.40
N ASN A 95 5.15 54.62 -9.19
CA ASN A 95 3.92 54.22 -8.55
C ASN A 95 2.96 53.64 -9.62
N PHE A 96 3.17 52.39 -9.98
CA PHE A 96 2.45 51.75 -11.08
C PHE A 96 0.97 51.47 -10.74
N GLU A 97 0.10 51.67 -11.73
CA GLU A 97 -1.35 51.34 -11.65
C GLU A 97 -1.70 50.02 -12.36
N GLY A 98 -0.77 49.47 -13.14
CA GLY A 98 -0.95 48.28 -13.97
C GLY A 98 0.32 47.45 -14.07
N SER A 99 0.42 46.62 -15.09
CA SER A 99 1.59 45.78 -15.31
C SER A 99 2.86 46.60 -15.52
N PHE A 100 4.00 46.09 -15.04
CA PHE A 100 5.32 46.70 -15.27
C PHE A 100 6.41 45.63 -15.39
N SER A 101 7.53 46.02 -15.98
CA SER A 101 8.73 45.19 -16.09
C SER A 101 9.96 46.00 -15.73
N ILE A 102 10.89 45.35 -15.03
CA ILE A 102 12.24 45.85 -14.73
C ILE A 102 13.22 44.86 -15.37
N GLU A 103 14.18 45.37 -16.13
CA GLU A 103 15.21 44.57 -16.79
C GLU A 103 16.56 45.29 -16.79
N PHE A 104 17.65 44.53 -16.71
CA PHE A 104 19.01 45.07 -16.81
C PHE A 104 20.06 43.97 -16.99
N TRP A 105 21.22 44.34 -17.51
CA TRP A 105 22.42 43.53 -17.44
C TRP A 105 23.23 43.88 -16.19
N VAL A 106 23.76 42.85 -15.52
CA VAL A 106 24.61 42.97 -14.35
C VAL A 106 25.79 42.02 -14.42
N LYS A 107 26.96 42.47 -13.99
CA LYS A 107 28.12 41.62 -13.75
C LYS A 107 28.58 41.83 -12.31
N THR A 108 28.70 40.74 -11.57
CA THR A 108 29.07 40.78 -10.15
C THR A 108 30.58 40.85 -9.97
N GLY A 109 31.03 41.71 -9.06
CA GLY A 109 32.39 41.73 -8.51
C GLY A 109 32.51 40.83 -7.26
N ASP A 110 33.34 41.25 -6.31
CA ASP A 110 33.51 40.54 -5.03
C ASP A 110 32.33 40.83 -4.08
N LEU A 111 31.47 39.83 -3.89
CA LEU A 111 30.26 39.89 -3.06
C LEU A 111 30.49 39.39 -1.61
N GLY A 112 31.73 39.12 -1.20
CA GLY A 112 32.05 38.42 0.06
C GLY A 112 32.56 39.28 1.21
N ASN A 113 32.32 40.60 1.22
CA ASN A 113 32.91 41.51 2.21
C ASN A 113 31.85 42.17 3.14
N GLU A 114 32.29 42.83 4.22
CA GLU A 114 31.39 43.46 5.21
C GLU A 114 30.46 44.55 4.63
N LYS A 115 30.77 45.11 3.45
CA LYS A 115 29.92 46.09 2.75
C LYS A 115 28.94 45.43 1.77
N THR A 116 29.27 44.25 1.24
CA THR A 116 28.55 43.56 0.16
C THR A 116 27.82 42.30 0.64
N GLU A 117 27.61 42.16 1.95
CA GLU A 117 26.99 40.98 2.57
C GLU A 117 25.58 40.66 2.03
N TYR A 118 24.76 41.70 1.77
CA TYR A 118 23.40 41.58 1.24
C TYR A 118 23.14 42.59 0.12
N PRO A 119 23.86 42.51 -1.01
CA PRO A 119 23.94 43.61 -1.95
C PRO A 119 22.60 43.78 -2.70
N ILE A 120 22.10 45.01 -2.70
CA ILE A 120 20.92 45.38 -3.50
C ILE A 120 21.35 45.79 -4.91
N LEU A 121 20.62 45.32 -5.92
CA LEU A 121 20.84 45.67 -7.31
C LEU A 121 19.94 46.85 -7.70
N ILE A 122 18.64 46.73 -7.47
CA ILE A 122 17.65 47.80 -7.65
C ILE A 122 16.63 47.68 -6.53
N ASP A 123 16.43 48.73 -5.73
CA ASP A 123 15.45 48.72 -4.65
C ASP A 123 14.61 50.00 -4.63
N LYS A 124 13.29 49.81 -4.57
CA LYS A 124 12.31 50.84 -4.29
C LYS A 124 11.60 50.46 -3.01
N TYR A 125 12.18 50.87 -1.89
CA TYR A 125 11.81 50.42 -0.55
C TYR A 125 10.28 50.37 -0.33
N GLN A 126 9.77 49.26 0.22
CA GLN A 126 8.35 48.94 0.41
C GLN A 126 7.52 48.71 -0.86
N SER A 127 8.10 48.72 -2.05
CA SER A 127 7.38 48.47 -3.31
C SER A 127 7.91 47.23 -4.04
N PHE A 128 9.16 47.27 -4.48
CA PHE A 128 9.81 46.17 -5.18
C PHE A 128 11.32 46.25 -4.98
N GLY A 129 12.01 45.13 -5.11
CA GLY A 129 13.46 45.12 -5.10
C GLY A 129 14.07 43.86 -5.70
N LEU A 130 15.33 43.99 -6.11
CA LEU A 130 16.16 42.98 -6.75
C LEU A 130 17.53 43.03 -6.10
N GLY A 131 18.08 41.86 -5.75
CA GLY A 131 19.32 41.75 -4.99
C GLY A 131 20.03 40.42 -5.21
N VAL A 132 20.99 40.12 -4.34
CA VAL A 132 21.65 38.81 -4.23
C VAL A 132 21.24 38.16 -2.91
N ASP A 133 21.12 36.83 -2.89
CA ASP A 133 20.80 36.08 -1.68
C ASP A 133 21.90 36.22 -0.61
N ALA A 134 21.45 36.20 0.65
CA ALA A 134 22.24 36.36 1.87
C ALA A 134 23.33 35.33 2.10
N ASN A 135 23.26 34.19 1.41
CA ASN A 135 24.26 33.13 1.50
C ASN A 135 25.15 33.08 0.24
N GLY A 136 25.01 34.04 -0.69
CA GLY A 136 25.72 34.06 -1.97
C GLY A 136 25.19 33.04 -2.99
N ASN A 137 24.01 32.47 -2.76
CA ASN A 137 23.47 31.36 -3.55
C ASN A 137 22.71 31.78 -4.82
N GLY A 138 22.79 33.03 -5.28
CA GLY A 138 22.09 33.47 -6.50
C GLY A 138 21.43 34.84 -6.37
N PHE A 139 20.64 35.24 -7.39
CA PHE A 139 19.84 36.47 -7.36
C PHE A 139 18.53 36.31 -6.57
N SER A 140 18.02 37.41 -6.04
CA SER A 140 16.77 37.49 -5.29
C SER A 140 15.90 38.65 -5.77
N GLY A 141 14.61 38.58 -5.49
CA GLY A 141 13.66 39.62 -5.85
C GLY A 141 12.38 39.61 -5.03
N TYR A 142 11.75 40.77 -4.86
CA TYR A 142 10.48 40.88 -4.18
C TYR A 142 9.56 41.92 -4.82
N VAL A 143 8.25 41.70 -4.69
CA VAL A 143 7.19 42.68 -4.97
C VAL A 143 6.19 42.68 -3.82
N LYS A 144 5.87 43.88 -3.32
CA LYS A 144 4.95 44.11 -2.21
C LYS A 144 3.63 44.70 -2.71
N PHE A 145 2.51 44.23 -2.15
CA PHE A 145 1.16 44.66 -2.51
C PHE A 145 0.59 45.64 -1.47
N GLU A 146 -0.45 46.41 -1.85
CA GLU A 146 -1.08 47.44 -0.98
C GLU A 146 -1.59 46.93 0.38
N ASN A 147 -1.81 45.62 0.51
CA ASN A 147 -2.28 44.97 1.75
C ASN A 147 -1.14 44.33 2.56
N ASP A 148 0.11 44.74 2.34
CA ASP A 148 1.33 44.19 2.94
C ASP A 148 1.63 42.71 2.63
N THR A 149 0.94 42.09 1.67
CA THR A 149 1.36 40.77 1.15
C THR A 149 2.50 40.92 0.14
N GLU A 150 3.31 39.88 -0.02
CA GLU A 150 4.53 39.93 -0.83
C GLU A 150 4.73 38.67 -1.65
N VAL A 151 5.33 38.82 -2.83
CA VAL A 151 5.90 37.73 -3.62
C VAL A 151 7.41 37.86 -3.57
N ASN A 152 8.10 36.78 -3.21
CA ASN A 152 9.55 36.73 -3.08
C ASN A 152 10.14 35.64 -4.00
N PHE A 153 11.33 35.88 -4.53
CA PHE A 153 12.11 34.95 -5.35
C PHE A 153 13.52 34.81 -4.77
N TYR A 154 14.00 33.56 -4.76
CA TYR A 154 15.36 33.21 -4.36
C TYR A 154 15.88 32.18 -5.35
N GLN A 155 16.86 32.56 -6.16
CA GLN A 155 17.61 31.63 -6.98
C GLN A 155 18.57 30.86 -6.07
N ASN A 156 18.68 29.54 -6.26
CA ASN A 156 19.61 28.68 -5.52
C ASN A 156 20.68 28.11 -6.48
N HIS A 157 21.37 29.02 -7.16
CA HIS A 157 22.46 28.77 -8.10
C HIS A 157 23.63 29.71 -7.78
N LEU A 158 24.80 29.15 -7.47
CA LEU A 158 26.00 29.92 -7.15
C LEU A 158 26.34 30.89 -8.28
N LEU A 159 26.56 32.17 -7.97
CA LEU A 159 26.98 33.16 -8.95
C LEU A 159 28.46 32.96 -9.29
N GLU A 160 28.78 33.02 -10.58
CA GLU A 160 30.17 32.98 -11.02
C GLU A 160 30.72 34.41 -11.09
N GLU A 161 31.75 34.68 -10.27
CA GLU A 161 32.38 36.00 -10.22
C GLU A 161 32.85 36.44 -11.61
N GLY A 162 32.48 37.66 -12.00
CA GLY A 162 32.90 38.27 -13.24
C GLY A 162 32.13 37.86 -14.50
N LYS A 163 31.08 37.03 -14.39
CA LYS A 163 30.15 36.76 -15.51
C LYS A 163 29.04 37.81 -15.61
N TRP A 164 28.56 38.03 -16.83
CA TRP A 164 27.39 38.87 -17.10
C TRP A 164 26.11 38.06 -17.05
N TYR A 165 25.09 38.66 -16.46
CA TYR A 165 23.73 38.12 -16.37
C TYR A 165 22.73 39.19 -16.79
N HIS A 166 21.68 38.79 -17.49
CA HIS A 166 20.51 39.61 -17.70
C HIS A 166 19.41 39.22 -16.71
N ILE A 167 18.88 40.19 -15.98
CA ILE A 167 17.84 39.97 -14.97
C ILE A 167 16.58 40.70 -15.41
N ALA A 168 15.43 40.04 -15.31
CA ALA A 168 14.14 40.66 -15.52
C ALA A 168 13.12 40.25 -14.45
N MET A 169 12.32 41.21 -13.98
CA MET A 169 11.16 41.00 -13.12
C MET A 169 9.92 41.61 -13.77
N VAL A 170 8.86 40.82 -13.87
CA VAL A 170 7.63 41.17 -14.58
C VAL A 170 6.46 41.05 -13.62
N PHE A 171 5.72 42.14 -13.42
CA PHE A 171 4.47 42.15 -12.69
C PHE A 171 3.32 42.23 -13.71
N ASP A 172 2.55 41.17 -13.88
CA ASP A 172 1.44 41.12 -14.84
C ASP A 172 0.07 41.08 -14.16
N THR A 173 -0.65 42.20 -14.23
CA THR A 173 -2.03 42.34 -13.75
C THR A 173 -3.04 41.55 -14.56
N THR A 174 -2.74 41.20 -15.83
CA THR A 174 -3.64 40.43 -16.69
C THR A 174 -3.59 38.95 -16.32
N ALA A 175 -2.38 38.38 -16.25
CA ALA A 175 -2.17 37.00 -15.80
C ALA A 175 -2.31 36.83 -14.27
N GLN A 176 -2.27 37.93 -13.50
CA GLN A 176 -2.21 37.95 -12.04
C GLN A 176 -0.99 37.21 -11.49
N THR A 177 0.17 37.46 -12.11
CA THR A 177 1.43 36.80 -11.78
C THR A 177 2.56 37.81 -11.61
N VAL A 178 3.57 37.41 -10.84
CA VAL A 178 4.91 38.00 -10.87
C VAL A 178 5.85 36.94 -11.42
N SER A 179 6.69 37.32 -12.39
CA SER A 179 7.68 36.45 -13.01
C SER A 179 9.08 37.03 -12.80
N PHE A 180 10.05 36.15 -12.57
CA PHE A 180 11.45 36.48 -12.34
C PHE A 180 12.32 35.62 -13.26
N TYR A 181 13.14 36.28 -14.07
CA TYR A 181 13.98 35.67 -15.09
C TYR A 181 15.43 36.08 -14.89
N VAL A 182 16.34 35.13 -15.02
CA VAL A 182 17.79 35.35 -15.07
C VAL A 182 18.30 34.64 -16.31
N HIS A 183 19.13 35.32 -17.10
CA HIS A 183 19.80 34.79 -18.27
C HIS A 183 21.30 35.05 -18.18
N ASP A 184 22.10 34.27 -18.90
CA ASP A 184 23.54 34.52 -19.02
C ASP A 184 23.90 35.48 -20.17
N GLU A 185 25.20 35.72 -20.39
CA GLU A 185 25.76 36.55 -21.46
C GLU A 185 25.37 36.14 -22.89
N GLN A 186 24.92 34.89 -23.09
CA GLN A 186 24.38 34.44 -24.38
C GLN A 186 22.85 34.55 -24.45
N LYS A 187 22.22 35.25 -23.49
CA LYS A 187 20.77 35.44 -23.37
C LYS A 187 20.01 34.13 -23.05
N ARG A 188 20.71 33.07 -22.63
CA ARG A 188 20.11 31.75 -22.31
C ARG A 188 19.50 31.78 -20.90
N PRO A 189 18.31 31.20 -20.66
CA PRO A 189 17.69 31.21 -19.33
C PRO A 189 18.49 30.36 -18.33
N VAL A 190 18.90 31.00 -17.23
CA VAL A 190 19.60 30.39 -16.07
C VAL A 190 18.63 30.16 -14.90
N PHE A 191 17.59 30.98 -14.79
CA PHE A 191 16.53 30.82 -13.80
C PHE A 191 15.24 31.43 -14.32
N THR A 192 14.11 30.76 -14.11
CA THR A 192 12.79 31.32 -14.38
C THR A 192 11.80 30.84 -13.34
N ALA A 193 11.09 31.78 -12.72
CA ALA A 193 10.02 31.46 -11.78
C ALA A 193 8.84 32.39 -12.01
N THR A 194 7.64 31.83 -11.99
CA THR A 194 6.39 32.60 -12.02
C THR A 194 5.56 32.23 -10.80
N ARG A 195 5.05 33.24 -10.08
CA ARG A 195 4.21 33.08 -8.90
C ARG A 195 2.92 33.86 -9.08
N ASN A 196 1.81 33.26 -8.70
CA ASN A 196 0.53 33.96 -8.66
C ASN A 196 0.56 35.07 -7.60
N PHE A 197 -0.29 36.08 -7.80
CA PHE A 197 -0.54 37.08 -6.77
C PHE A 197 -1.00 36.41 -5.45
N PRO A 198 -0.60 36.94 -4.28
CA PRO A 198 -0.97 36.35 -2.99
C PRO A 198 -2.48 36.31 -2.79
N GLN A 199 -2.97 35.25 -2.15
CA GLN A 199 -4.39 35.12 -1.82
C GLN A 199 -4.86 36.28 -0.93
N GLY A 200 -5.89 37.01 -1.38
CA GLY A 200 -6.41 38.18 -0.67
C GLY A 200 -5.70 39.50 -1.00
N SER A 201 -4.68 39.49 -1.87
CA SER A 201 -4.19 40.72 -2.51
C SER A 201 -5.29 41.32 -3.40
N ASN A 202 -5.26 42.65 -3.55
CA ASN A 202 -6.14 43.36 -4.48
C ASN A 202 -5.53 43.48 -5.89
N GLY A 203 -4.43 42.76 -6.15
CA GLY A 203 -3.69 42.79 -7.41
C GLY A 203 -2.93 44.09 -7.68
N LYS A 204 -2.78 44.97 -6.69
CA LYS A 204 -2.08 46.26 -6.82
C LYS A 204 -0.76 46.26 -6.06
N ILE A 205 0.30 46.72 -6.72
CA ILE A 205 1.60 46.95 -6.10
C ILE A 205 1.51 48.10 -5.09
N GLN A 206 2.25 47.98 -3.98
CA GLN A 206 2.37 49.02 -2.97
C GLN A 206 3.09 50.25 -3.55
N HIS A 207 2.41 51.41 -3.51
CA HIS A 207 3.04 52.69 -3.82
C HIS A 207 3.99 53.11 -2.70
N SER A 208 5.09 53.76 -3.06
CA SER A 208 6.12 54.15 -2.10
C SER A 208 6.67 55.55 -2.38
N ASP A 209 6.78 56.35 -1.32
CA ASP A 209 7.42 57.66 -1.35
C ASP A 209 8.94 57.60 -1.14
N ALA A 210 9.53 56.41 -1.06
CA ALA A 210 10.97 56.24 -0.86
C ALA A 210 11.80 56.65 -2.09
N GLU A 211 13.12 56.70 -1.93
CA GLU A 211 14.04 56.76 -3.06
C GLU A 211 14.04 55.45 -3.89
N LEU A 212 14.43 55.55 -5.16
CA LEU A 212 14.91 54.40 -5.94
C LEU A 212 16.42 54.33 -5.77
N PHE A 213 16.95 53.17 -5.41
CA PHE A 213 18.37 52.90 -5.31
C PHE A 213 18.81 51.86 -6.34
N ILE A 214 19.99 52.05 -6.94
CA ILE A 214 20.61 51.12 -7.89
C ILE A 214 22.07 50.92 -7.45
N GLY A 215 22.43 49.65 -7.20
CA GLY A 215 23.76 49.21 -6.82
C GLY A 215 24.20 49.54 -5.39
N GLY A 216 23.27 49.79 -4.48
CA GLY A 216 23.55 50.11 -3.08
C GLY A 216 22.71 51.28 -2.57
N VAL A 217 22.95 51.71 -1.34
CA VAL A 217 22.26 52.86 -0.71
C VAL A 217 23.23 54.01 -0.42
N ASP A 218 22.70 55.22 -0.34
CA ASP A 218 23.48 56.39 0.07
C ASP A 218 23.75 56.34 1.59
N GLY A 219 25.03 56.37 1.97
CA GLY A 219 25.51 56.13 3.33
C GLY A 219 25.87 54.67 3.62
N GLY A 220 27.06 54.44 4.18
CA GLY A 220 27.64 53.10 4.44
C GLY A 220 26.70 52.09 5.11
N SER A 221 26.59 50.91 4.51
CA SER A 221 25.78 49.77 4.97
C SER A 221 26.40 48.46 4.45
N ASN A 222 25.87 47.31 4.85
CA ASN A 222 26.27 45.98 4.36
C ASN A 222 25.48 45.51 3.11
N ILE A 223 24.76 46.43 2.47
CA ILE A 223 23.90 46.16 1.30
C ILE A 223 24.41 46.81 0.01
N GLN A 224 25.69 47.19 -0.03
CA GLN A 224 26.29 47.85 -1.17
C GLN A 224 26.62 46.82 -2.24
N PHE A 225 26.37 47.10 -3.52
CA PHE A 225 26.73 46.20 -4.60
C PHE A 225 28.07 46.59 -5.21
N ASP A 226 28.95 45.61 -5.42
CA ASP A 226 30.15 45.79 -6.21
C ASP A 226 30.00 45.09 -7.56
N GLY A 227 29.98 45.86 -8.65
CA GLY A 227 29.92 45.28 -9.99
C GLY A 227 29.69 46.28 -11.11
N TRP A 228 29.09 45.81 -12.20
CA TRP A 228 28.78 46.61 -13.39
C TRP A 228 27.32 46.46 -13.77
N PHE A 229 26.74 47.53 -14.29
CA PHE A 229 25.39 47.55 -14.87
C PHE A 229 25.42 47.99 -16.32
N ASP A 230 24.50 47.46 -17.11
CA ASP A 230 24.19 47.96 -18.45
C ASP A 230 22.70 47.83 -18.77
N GLU A 231 22.21 48.63 -19.72
CA GLU A 231 20.83 48.61 -20.25
C GLU A 231 19.73 48.53 -19.17
N ILE A 232 19.81 49.35 -18.11
CA ILE A 232 18.77 49.36 -17.09
C ILE A 232 17.48 49.96 -17.67
N ARG A 233 16.41 49.18 -17.71
CA ARG A 233 15.11 49.59 -18.20
C ARG A 233 13.97 49.26 -17.24
N ILE A 234 13.07 50.22 -17.06
CA ILE A 234 11.80 50.05 -16.34
C ILE A 234 10.68 50.49 -17.27
N SER A 235 9.65 49.66 -17.45
CA SER A 235 8.56 49.90 -18.40
C SER A 235 7.18 49.62 -17.80
N THR A 236 6.14 50.31 -18.27
CA THR A 236 4.74 50.16 -17.83
C THR A 236 3.94 49.11 -18.62
N HIS A 237 4.57 48.00 -18.97
CA HIS A 237 3.89 46.84 -19.57
C HIS A 237 4.52 45.55 -19.05
N ALA A 238 3.80 44.43 -19.17
CA ALA A 238 4.37 43.11 -18.94
C ALA A 238 5.10 42.66 -20.22
N ALA A 239 6.43 42.66 -20.17
CA ALA A 239 7.27 42.03 -21.19
C ALA A 239 7.41 40.52 -20.92
N ASP A 240 7.63 39.75 -21.97
CA ASP A 240 7.85 38.30 -21.87
C ASP A 240 9.30 37.98 -22.21
N TYR A 241 10.00 37.33 -21.27
CA TYR A 241 11.41 36.95 -21.41
C TYR A 241 11.60 35.42 -21.45
N SER A 242 10.53 34.63 -21.58
CA SER A 242 10.66 33.15 -21.58
C SER A 242 11.47 32.61 -22.75
N GLU A 243 11.57 33.36 -23.85
CA GLU A 243 12.29 32.97 -25.09
C GLU A 243 13.34 34.03 -25.48
N MET A 244 14.16 34.47 -24.53
CA MET A 244 15.22 35.46 -24.80
C MET A 244 16.38 34.91 -25.66
N TYR A 245 16.58 33.59 -25.66
CA TYR A 245 17.51 32.89 -26.57
C TYR A 245 16.74 32.15 -27.68
N ILE A 246 17.07 32.46 -28.94
CA ILE A 246 16.59 31.72 -30.10
C ILE A 246 17.79 30.95 -30.67
N PRO A 247 17.84 29.60 -30.58
CA PRO A 247 18.89 28.83 -31.27
C PRO A 247 18.84 29.11 -32.78
N ASP A 248 19.96 28.92 -33.49
CA ASP A 248 20.08 29.18 -34.95
C ASP A 248 18.96 28.54 -35.79
N SER A 249 18.28 27.51 -35.26
CA SER A 249 16.95 27.07 -35.67
C SER A 249 16.03 26.92 -34.46
N PRO A 250 14.81 27.48 -34.47
CA PRO A 250 13.88 27.36 -33.35
C PRO A 250 13.38 25.91 -33.22
N PHE A 251 13.14 25.48 -31.98
CA PHE A 251 12.47 24.20 -31.73
C PHE A 251 11.05 24.21 -32.28
N ILE A 252 10.73 23.25 -33.13
CA ILE A 252 9.39 22.99 -33.64
C ILE A 252 8.80 21.78 -32.92
N LYS A 253 7.50 21.81 -32.62
CA LYS A 253 6.80 20.68 -32.00
C LYS A 253 6.69 19.54 -33.03
N ALA A 254 7.35 18.43 -32.73
CA ALA A 254 7.39 17.21 -33.52
C ALA A 254 6.18 16.29 -33.24
N GLY A 255 5.72 16.25 -31.98
CA GLY A 255 4.58 15.44 -31.58
C GLY A 255 4.29 15.52 -30.09
N GLU A 256 3.34 14.71 -29.61
CA GLU A 256 3.01 14.59 -28.19
C GLU A 256 2.40 13.22 -27.88
N THR A 257 2.44 12.86 -26.60
CA THR A 257 1.71 11.73 -25.98
C THR A 257 0.96 12.24 -24.76
N GLU A 258 0.52 11.34 -23.87
CA GLU A 258 -0.17 11.72 -22.64
C GLU A 258 0.75 12.50 -21.70
N HIS A 259 1.98 12.01 -21.51
CA HIS A 259 2.91 12.56 -20.52
C HIS A 259 4.06 13.38 -21.13
N PHE A 260 4.28 13.30 -22.46
CA PHE A 260 5.41 13.92 -23.12
C PHE A 260 5.02 14.85 -24.28
N GLU A 261 5.82 15.89 -24.48
CA GLU A 261 5.84 16.69 -25.69
C GLU A 261 7.19 16.56 -26.38
N PHE A 262 7.21 16.50 -27.70
CA PHE A 262 8.44 16.28 -28.46
C PHE A 262 8.71 17.49 -29.33
N TYR A 263 9.94 17.98 -29.29
CA TYR A 263 10.41 19.09 -30.08
C TYR A 263 11.72 18.76 -30.75
N THR A 264 11.97 19.31 -31.93
CA THR A 264 13.28 19.27 -32.57
C THR A 264 13.59 20.59 -33.25
N ASN A 265 14.86 20.94 -33.33
CA ASN A 265 15.35 22.01 -34.19
C ASN A 265 16.26 21.49 -35.30
N ILE A 266 16.34 20.17 -35.49
CA ILE A 266 17.09 19.54 -36.57
C ILE A 266 16.17 19.43 -37.80
N PRO A 267 16.50 20.06 -38.93
CA PRO A 267 15.68 19.99 -40.13
C PRO A 267 15.52 18.55 -40.64
N GLY A 268 14.28 18.09 -40.83
CA GLY A 268 13.97 16.76 -41.36
C GLY A 268 13.91 15.62 -40.33
N GLU A 269 14.10 15.92 -39.04
CA GLU A 269 14.01 14.95 -37.94
C GLU A 269 12.68 15.03 -37.19
N GLU A 270 11.61 15.56 -37.78
CA GLU A 270 10.31 15.73 -37.12
C GLU A 270 9.70 14.38 -36.68
N ASP A 271 10.07 13.28 -37.33
CA ASP A 271 9.59 11.93 -37.00
C ASP A 271 10.41 11.22 -35.91
N PHE A 272 11.45 11.84 -35.31
CA PHE A 272 12.31 11.20 -34.30
C PHE A 272 11.50 10.61 -33.14
N HIS A 273 10.44 11.32 -32.73
CA HIS A 273 9.60 10.94 -31.60
C HIS A 273 8.90 9.58 -31.81
N LEU A 274 8.66 9.17 -33.06
CA LEU A 274 8.06 7.87 -33.38
C LEU A 274 8.94 6.69 -32.92
N GLN A 275 10.26 6.90 -32.77
CA GLN A 275 11.20 5.87 -32.32
C GLN A 275 11.21 5.70 -30.79
N ILE A 276 10.80 6.73 -30.03
CA ILE A 276 11.00 6.77 -28.57
C ILE A 276 9.71 6.86 -27.76
N LYS A 277 8.62 7.38 -28.34
CA LYS A 277 7.40 7.72 -27.59
C LYS A 277 6.79 6.55 -26.80
N ASN A 278 6.77 5.34 -27.39
CA ASN A 278 6.17 4.17 -26.73
C ASN A 278 7.03 3.68 -25.57
N GLU A 279 8.36 3.70 -25.73
CA GLU A 279 9.28 3.29 -24.67
C GLU A 279 9.27 4.29 -23.52
N LEU A 280 9.17 5.61 -23.81
CA LEU A 280 9.05 6.63 -22.77
C LEU A 280 7.72 6.53 -21.99
N GLU A 281 6.60 6.29 -22.67
CA GLU A 281 5.31 6.09 -21.98
C GLU A 281 5.32 4.82 -21.13
N LYS A 282 5.90 3.73 -21.64
CA LYS A 282 6.09 2.49 -20.87
C LYS A 282 6.98 2.73 -19.64
N GLU A 283 8.07 3.46 -19.81
CA GLU A 283 9.00 3.78 -18.73
C GLU A 283 8.34 4.70 -17.69
N TYR A 284 7.54 5.68 -18.13
CA TYR A 284 6.77 6.55 -17.26
C TYR A 284 5.78 5.75 -16.41
N ALA A 285 5.01 4.85 -17.04
CA ALA A 285 4.06 4.00 -16.34
C ALA A 285 4.77 3.07 -15.33
N LYS A 286 5.91 2.48 -15.72
CA LYS A 286 6.73 1.63 -14.85
C LYS A 286 7.23 2.39 -13.62
N LEU A 287 7.91 3.52 -13.80
CA LEU A 287 8.49 4.30 -12.69
C LEU A 287 7.41 4.93 -11.81
N SER A 288 6.29 5.35 -12.40
CA SER A 288 5.10 5.78 -11.65
C SER A 288 4.56 4.64 -10.79
N SER A 289 4.37 3.46 -11.37
CA SER A 289 3.91 2.27 -10.65
C SER A 289 4.90 1.84 -9.55
N LEU A 290 6.21 2.06 -9.73
CA LEU A 290 7.23 1.77 -8.71
C LEU A 290 7.24 2.73 -7.53
N TRP A 291 6.92 4.02 -7.70
CA TRP A 291 7.17 5.04 -6.68
C TRP A 291 5.95 5.83 -6.21
N ASN A 292 4.85 5.81 -6.97
CA ASN A 292 3.58 6.37 -6.52
C ASN A 292 2.91 5.39 -5.59
N ARG A 293 2.51 5.88 -4.41
CA ARG A 293 1.86 5.10 -3.35
C ARG A 293 0.74 5.94 -2.74
N PRO A 294 -0.28 5.32 -2.12
CA PRO A 294 -1.22 6.05 -1.29
C PRO A 294 -0.47 6.92 -0.25
N CYS A 295 -0.95 8.14 -0.02
CA CYS A 295 -0.38 9.13 0.92
C CYS A 295 1.03 9.62 0.63
N LYS A 296 1.51 9.40 -0.59
CA LYS A 296 2.77 9.88 -1.10
C LYS A 296 2.50 10.68 -2.37
N ASP A 297 2.91 11.96 -2.42
CA ASP A 297 2.77 12.82 -3.61
C ASP A 297 3.28 12.13 -4.88
N SER A 298 2.58 12.28 -6.00
CA SER A 298 3.04 11.73 -7.28
C SER A 298 4.41 12.30 -7.62
N ILE A 299 5.34 11.43 -8.05
CA ILE A 299 6.65 11.89 -8.51
C ILE A 299 6.59 12.69 -9.82
N PHE A 300 5.48 12.55 -10.55
CA PHE A 300 5.14 13.31 -11.74
C PHE A 300 3.80 14.03 -11.49
N PRO A 301 3.82 15.30 -11.03
CA PRO A 301 2.59 16.07 -10.86
C PRO A 301 1.89 16.26 -12.21
N THR A 302 0.55 16.21 -12.22
CA THR A 302 -0.30 16.12 -13.42
C THR A 302 -0.39 17.41 -14.25
N ASP A 303 0.26 18.47 -13.83
CA ASP A 303 -0.05 19.83 -14.29
C ASP A 303 0.77 20.24 -15.53
N SER A 304 1.74 19.43 -15.97
CA SER A 304 2.54 19.71 -17.17
C SER A 304 3.21 18.46 -17.74
N LYS A 305 3.16 18.30 -19.07
CA LYS A 305 3.91 17.27 -19.81
C LYS A 305 5.42 17.53 -19.75
N ILE A 306 6.21 16.47 -19.84
CA ILE A 306 7.68 16.53 -19.89
C ILE A 306 8.11 16.79 -21.34
N ALA A 307 8.91 17.83 -21.57
CA ALA A 307 9.35 18.18 -22.92
C ALA A 307 10.65 17.46 -23.29
N ILE A 308 10.62 16.69 -24.38
CA ILE A 308 11.77 16.04 -25.01
C ILE A 308 12.25 16.91 -26.16
N LYS A 309 13.48 17.44 -26.06
CA LYS A 309 14.12 18.30 -27.05
C LYS A 309 15.20 17.53 -27.80
N TYR A 310 15.00 17.26 -29.09
CA TYR A 310 15.99 16.61 -29.95
C TYR A 310 16.78 17.64 -30.76
N SER A 311 18.05 17.79 -30.42
CA SER A 311 18.91 18.90 -30.84
C SER A 311 20.28 18.41 -31.30
N PRO A 312 20.97 19.13 -32.21
CA PRO A 312 22.38 18.92 -32.46
C PRO A 312 23.19 19.00 -31.16
N ARG A 313 24.32 18.30 -31.12
CA ARG A 313 25.16 18.23 -29.92
C ARG A 313 25.72 19.61 -29.54
N GLU A 314 26.04 20.43 -30.53
CA GLU A 314 26.51 21.79 -30.36
C GLU A 314 25.55 22.60 -29.49
N ASP A 315 24.23 22.46 -29.68
CA ASP A 315 23.22 23.13 -28.87
C ASP A 315 23.17 22.59 -27.43
N ILE A 316 23.38 21.28 -27.25
CA ILE A 316 23.52 20.69 -25.91
C ILE A 316 24.74 21.28 -25.18
N LEU A 317 25.87 21.48 -25.88
CA LEU A 317 27.07 22.08 -25.29
C LEU A 317 26.88 23.55 -24.90
N LEU A 318 25.90 24.23 -25.49
CA LEU A 318 25.51 25.58 -25.09
C LEU A 318 24.68 25.58 -23.79
N ILE A 319 24.04 24.48 -23.40
CA ILE A 319 23.25 24.44 -22.16
C ILE A 319 24.05 23.77 -21.04
N GLN A 320 24.84 22.75 -21.39
CA GLN A 320 25.71 22.04 -20.46
C GLN A 320 27.15 22.06 -20.96
N GLU A 321 27.86 23.12 -20.59
CA GLU A 321 29.28 23.29 -20.87
C GLU A 321 30.07 22.10 -20.28
N ASN A 322 31.10 21.63 -21.00
CA ASN A 322 31.94 20.49 -20.63
C ASN A 322 31.29 19.09 -20.70
N THR A 323 30.16 18.93 -21.40
CA THR A 323 29.59 17.59 -21.66
C THR A 323 30.60 16.71 -22.42
N PRO A 324 30.96 15.50 -21.91
CA PRO A 324 31.90 14.61 -22.56
C PRO A 324 31.43 14.18 -23.95
N SER A 325 32.35 14.02 -24.91
CA SER A 325 32.02 13.73 -26.33
C SER A 325 31.19 12.46 -26.57
N TRP A 326 31.23 11.51 -25.63
CA TRP A 326 30.44 10.28 -25.69
C TRP A 326 29.00 10.44 -25.18
N LYS A 327 28.70 11.46 -24.37
CA LYS A 327 27.40 11.63 -23.71
C LYS A 327 26.43 12.34 -24.64
N CYS A 328 25.26 11.74 -24.92
CA CYS A 328 24.34 12.25 -25.94
C CYS A 328 23.08 12.94 -25.41
N GLY A 329 22.92 13.06 -24.09
CA GLY A 329 21.76 13.73 -23.51
C GLY A 329 22.02 14.27 -22.12
N PHE A 330 21.06 15.06 -21.64
CA PHE A 330 20.98 15.56 -20.28
C PHE A 330 19.52 15.93 -19.96
N HIS A 331 19.24 16.27 -18.71
CA HIS A 331 17.91 16.67 -18.26
C HIS A 331 17.97 17.91 -17.36
N SER A 332 16.93 18.73 -17.41
CA SER A 332 16.73 19.89 -16.56
C SER A 332 15.48 19.68 -15.69
N LEU A 333 15.70 19.57 -14.37
CA LEU A 333 14.60 19.41 -13.41
C LEU A 333 13.80 20.69 -13.24
N GLU A 334 14.43 21.85 -13.44
CA GLU A 334 13.81 23.17 -13.31
C GLU A 334 12.88 23.47 -14.48
N LEU A 335 13.33 23.15 -15.71
CA LEU A 335 12.56 23.41 -16.93
C LEU A 335 11.57 22.29 -17.27
N ASN A 336 11.62 21.15 -16.58
CA ASN A 336 10.86 19.94 -16.92
C ASN A 336 11.19 19.43 -18.35
N GLU A 337 12.47 19.42 -18.68
CA GLU A 337 12.97 19.14 -20.04
C GLU A 337 14.05 18.05 -20.06
N ILE A 338 14.06 17.25 -21.13
CA ILE A 338 15.10 16.28 -21.44
C ILE A 338 15.63 16.58 -22.84
N TYR A 339 16.95 16.72 -22.95
CA TYR A 339 17.64 17.03 -24.19
C TYR A 339 18.37 15.80 -24.71
N LEU A 340 18.15 15.48 -25.98
CA LEU A 340 18.75 14.34 -26.67
C LEU A 340 19.46 14.84 -27.93
N SER A 341 20.61 14.26 -28.25
CA SER A 341 21.34 14.52 -29.51
C SER A 341 21.46 13.26 -30.36
N PRO A 342 21.65 13.41 -31.69
CA PRO A 342 21.88 12.28 -32.57
C PRO A 342 23.05 11.41 -32.12
N ILE A 343 22.85 10.09 -32.16
CA ILE A 343 23.92 9.10 -31.99
C ILE A 343 24.69 9.05 -33.31
N THR A 344 25.92 9.55 -33.31
CA THR A 344 26.72 9.77 -34.53
C THR A 344 27.98 8.91 -34.62
N SER A 345 28.35 8.21 -33.53
CA SER A 345 29.56 7.38 -33.47
C SER A 345 29.29 5.96 -32.97
N GLU A 346 30.17 5.02 -33.33
CA GLU A 346 30.14 3.64 -32.84
C GLU A 346 30.22 3.59 -31.31
N LEU A 347 31.06 4.42 -30.69
CA LEU A 347 31.17 4.53 -29.23
C LEU A 347 29.82 4.90 -28.58
N GLN A 348 29.09 5.87 -29.12
CA GLN A 348 27.79 6.29 -28.61
C GLN A 348 26.73 5.20 -28.84
N SER A 349 26.79 4.52 -29.98
CA SER A 349 25.91 3.39 -30.29
C SER A 349 26.16 2.20 -29.37
N ASP A 350 27.40 1.87 -29.06
CA ASP A 350 27.75 0.83 -28.08
C ASP A 350 27.33 1.22 -26.65
N TYR A 351 27.30 2.54 -26.38
CA TYR A 351 26.94 3.04 -25.07
C TYR A 351 25.43 3.04 -24.82
N TYR A 352 24.63 3.57 -25.75
CA TYR A 352 23.18 3.73 -25.59
C TYR A 352 22.33 2.73 -26.39
N TYR A 353 22.96 1.89 -27.21
CA TYR A 353 22.34 1.00 -28.21
C TYR A 353 21.65 1.73 -29.36
N ASN A 354 20.71 2.64 -29.07
CA ASN A 354 19.91 3.39 -30.03
C ASN A 354 19.29 4.64 -29.35
N LEU A 355 18.50 5.42 -30.10
CA LEU A 355 17.86 6.63 -29.59
C LEU A 355 16.87 6.34 -28.44
N SER A 356 16.17 5.20 -28.48
CA SER A 356 15.25 4.79 -27.40
C SER A 356 16.01 4.48 -26.11
N GLY A 357 17.15 3.79 -26.19
CA GLY A 357 18.01 3.53 -25.03
C GLY A 357 18.59 4.80 -24.43
N LEU A 358 18.98 5.78 -25.27
CA LEU A 358 19.37 7.12 -24.80
C LEU A 358 18.21 7.85 -24.11
N ALA A 359 17.01 7.82 -24.70
CA ALA A 359 15.84 8.49 -24.14
C ALA A 359 15.42 7.90 -22.79
N VAL A 360 15.37 6.57 -22.66
CA VAL A 360 15.09 5.87 -21.40
C VAL A 360 16.18 6.18 -20.36
N ASN A 361 17.45 6.17 -20.77
CA ASN A 361 18.57 6.50 -19.87
C ASN A 361 18.43 7.89 -19.24
N GLU A 362 18.13 8.91 -20.03
CA GLU A 362 17.96 10.28 -19.52
C GLU A 362 16.64 10.46 -18.75
N PHE A 363 15.56 9.83 -19.19
CA PHE A 363 14.29 9.90 -18.48
C PHE A 363 14.34 9.23 -17.10
N ALA A 364 15.00 8.07 -16.99
CA ALA A 364 15.21 7.41 -15.70
C ALA A 364 16.05 8.25 -14.73
N GLN A 365 17.09 8.91 -15.23
CA GLN A 365 17.88 9.88 -14.43
C GLN A 365 17.04 11.07 -13.96
N TYR A 366 16.23 11.63 -14.86
CA TYR A 366 15.30 12.70 -14.54
C TYR A 366 14.29 12.25 -13.45
N ALA A 367 13.70 11.07 -13.63
CA ALA A 367 12.67 10.52 -12.75
C ALA A 367 13.19 10.24 -11.33
N VAL A 368 14.35 9.59 -11.20
CA VAL A 368 14.94 9.31 -9.86
C VAL A 368 15.30 10.61 -9.13
N SER A 369 15.75 11.62 -9.88
CA SER A 369 16.05 12.95 -9.33
C SER A 369 14.78 13.68 -8.87
N LYS A 370 13.70 13.64 -9.65
CA LYS A 370 12.38 14.17 -9.25
C LYS A 370 11.84 13.47 -8.00
N ARG A 371 11.90 12.14 -7.96
CA ARG A 371 11.50 11.35 -6.77
C ARG A 371 12.25 11.85 -5.53
N ARG A 372 13.56 12.10 -5.61
CA ARG A 372 14.35 12.55 -4.47
C ARG A 372 14.03 13.99 -4.03
N ILE A 373 13.73 14.89 -4.97
CA ILE A 373 13.24 16.23 -4.64
C ILE A 373 11.93 16.13 -3.85
N ILE A 374 10.97 15.36 -4.36
CA ILE A 374 9.62 15.27 -3.80
C ILE A 374 9.62 14.56 -2.45
N ARG A 375 10.42 13.51 -2.29
CA ARG A 375 10.45 12.68 -1.07
C ARG A 375 11.39 13.20 0.00
N ASP A 376 12.58 13.65 -0.40
CA ASP A 376 13.70 13.88 0.52
C ASP A 376 14.12 15.36 0.59
N ASN A 377 13.47 16.24 -0.19
CA ASN A 377 13.85 17.65 -0.36
C ASN A 377 15.34 17.83 -0.72
N ASN A 378 15.89 16.90 -1.52
CA ASN A 378 17.29 16.91 -1.93
C ASN A 378 17.45 16.41 -3.37
N PRO A 379 17.80 17.27 -4.34
CA PRO A 379 17.96 16.86 -5.74
C PRO A 379 19.27 16.12 -6.05
N TYR A 380 20.26 16.13 -5.14
CA TYR A 380 21.64 15.84 -5.53
C TYR A 380 21.97 14.35 -5.55
N PHE A 381 22.23 13.82 -6.74
CA PHE A 381 22.91 12.54 -6.95
C PHE A 381 24.28 12.73 -7.63
N PRO A 382 25.31 11.95 -7.24
CA PRO A 382 26.56 11.89 -7.98
C PRO A 382 26.36 11.41 -9.43
N ALA A 383 27.15 11.93 -10.36
CA ALA A 383 27.04 11.61 -11.79
C ALA A 383 27.16 10.11 -12.10
N TYR A 384 28.03 9.37 -11.40
CA TYR A 384 28.16 7.92 -11.60
C TYR A 384 26.88 7.17 -11.25
N PHE A 385 26.16 7.62 -10.22
CA PHE A 385 24.93 6.96 -9.79
C PHE A 385 23.81 7.22 -10.79
N LEU A 386 23.64 8.47 -11.22
CA LEU A 386 22.64 8.84 -12.25
C LEU A 386 22.88 8.03 -13.52
N GLU A 387 24.11 8.06 -14.06
CA GLU A 387 24.42 7.32 -15.27
C GLU A 387 24.26 5.80 -15.08
N GLY A 388 24.63 5.26 -13.92
CA GLY A 388 24.41 3.86 -13.58
C GLY A 388 22.93 3.47 -13.58
N PHE A 389 22.08 4.30 -12.96
CA PHE A 389 20.64 4.07 -12.86
C PHE A 389 19.98 4.17 -14.23
N GLY A 390 20.29 5.22 -14.98
CA GLY A 390 19.81 5.40 -16.35
C GLY A 390 20.17 4.22 -17.26
N LEU A 391 21.42 3.74 -17.19
CA LEU A 391 21.87 2.62 -18.02
C LEU A 391 21.19 1.32 -17.62
N PHE A 392 21.00 1.10 -16.32
CA PHE A 392 20.27 -0.07 -15.81
C PHE A 392 18.83 -0.08 -16.33
N GLU A 393 18.12 1.05 -16.27
CA GLU A 393 16.76 1.17 -16.80
C GLU A 393 16.69 1.06 -18.33
N ALA A 394 17.70 1.57 -19.03
CA ALA A 394 17.86 1.40 -20.48
C ALA A 394 18.20 -0.05 -20.90
N GLY A 395 18.23 -0.99 -19.95
CA GLY A 395 18.42 -2.42 -20.20
C GLY A 395 19.88 -2.88 -20.27
N PHE A 396 20.85 -2.01 -19.98
CA PHE A 396 22.24 -2.43 -19.87
C PHE A 396 22.42 -3.33 -18.64
N ARG A 397 23.18 -4.41 -18.80
CA ARG A 397 23.57 -5.32 -17.70
C ARG A 397 25.09 -5.54 -17.72
N PRO A 398 25.76 -5.62 -16.57
CA PRO A 398 27.22 -5.78 -16.50
C PRO A 398 27.68 -7.06 -17.20
N ARG A 399 28.74 -6.95 -18.00
CA ARG A 399 29.34 -8.10 -18.70
C ARG A 399 30.19 -8.91 -17.73
N VAL A 400 29.93 -10.22 -17.66
CA VAL A 400 30.66 -11.14 -16.76
C VAL A 400 32.17 -11.06 -16.94
N ASP A 401 32.66 -11.08 -18.18
CA ASP A 401 34.10 -11.05 -18.46
C ASP A 401 34.74 -9.73 -18.02
N SER A 402 34.01 -8.61 -18.17
CA SER A 402 34.44 -7.28 -17.69
C SER A 402 34.54 -7.24 -16.16
N MET A 403 33.55 -7.80 -15.47
CA MET A 403 33.52 -7.87 -14.00
C MET A 403 34.62 -8.80 -13.46
N LYS A 404 34.86 -9.95 -14.10
CA LYS A 404 35.97 -10.85 -13.75
C LYS A 404 37.33 -10.18 -13.91
N ALA A 405 37.55 -9.51 -15.03
CA ALA A 405 38.78 -8.77 -15.28
C ALA A 405 38.98 -7.61 -14.28
N TYR A 406 37.90 -6.89 -13.93
CA TYR A 406 37.96 -5.83 -12.93
C TYR A 406 38.33 -6.36 -11.54
N MET A 407 37.74 -7.47 -11.12
CA MET A 407 37.96 -8.09 -9.81
C MET A 407 39.26 -8.91 -9.73
N GLU A 408 39.97 -9.13 -10.85
CA GLU A 408 41.21 -9.89 -10.86
C GLU A 408 42.26 -9.24 -9.93
N GLY A 409 42.68 -9.97 -8.89
CA GLY A 409 43.61 -9.46 -7.88
C GLY A 409 43.00 -8.52 -6.85
N ARG A 410 41.68 -8.33 -6.83
CA ARG A 410 40.94 -7.53 -5.83
C ARG A 410 40.12 -8.42 -4.91
N GLU A 411 40.06 -8.08 -3.63
CA GLU A 411 39.16 -8.73 -2.66
C GLU A 411 37.76 -8.12 -2.68
N ASN A 412 37.67 -6.79 -2.84
CA ASN A 412 36.43 -6.02 -2.85
C ASN A 412 36.43 -4.97 -3.98
N PRO A 413 35.26 -4.59 -4.54
CA PRO A 413 35.13 -3.45 -5.43
C PRO A 413 35.47 -2.14 -4.71
N GLU A 414 35.97 -1.15 -5.45
CA GLU A 414 36.36 0.16 -4.92
C GLU A 414 35.44 1.23 -5.50
N ILE A 415 34.68 1.93 -4.64
CA ILE A 415 33.75 2.99 -5.08
C ILE A 415 34.50 4.15 -5.78
N SER A 416 35.74 4.44 -5.36
CA SER A 416 36.58 5.47 -5.97
C SER A 416 36.88 5.22 -7.46
N PHE A 417 36.79 3.97 -7.92
CA PHE A 417 36.99 3.63 -9.33
C PHE A 417 35.90 4.21 -10.24
N ILE A 418 34.67 4.36 -9.73
CA ILE A 418 33.52 4.84 -10.51
C ILE A 418 33.12 6.28 -10.17
N GLN A 419 33.58 6.84 -9.05
CA GLN A 419 33.31 8.24 -8.67
C GLN A 419 33.75 9.25 -9.74
N ASP A 420 34.88 9.00 -10.39
CA ASP A 420 35.28 9.70 -11.61
C ASP A 420 34.69 8.99 -12.83
N THR A 421 33.77 9.66 -13.53
CA THR A 421 33.12 9.13 -14.73
C THR A 421 33.98 9.25 -16.00
N THR A 422 35.19 9.80 -15.91
CA THR A 422 36.13 9.86 -17.03
C THR A 422 36.42 8.46 -17.56
N GLY A 423 36.22 8.26 -18.87
CA GLY A 423 36.44 6.97 -19.52
C GLY A 423 35.35 5.93 -19.26
N ILE A 424 34.19 6.30 -18.69
CA ILE A 424 33.08 5.37 -18.46
C ILE A 424 32.62 4.67 -19.74
N ALA A 425 32.63 5.37 -20.88
CA ALA A 425 32.21 4.81 -22.17
C ALA A 425 33.21 3.82 -22.79
N THR A 426 34.46 3.79 -22.34
CA THR A 426 35.55 3.02 -22.99
C THR A 426 36.22 1.98 -22.11
N THR A 427 35.82 1.87 -20.84
CA THR A 427 36.42 0.98 -19.84
C THR A 427 35.38 0.11 -19.15
N SER A 428 35.80 -0.78 -18.25
CA SER A 428 34.89 -1.58 -17.41
C SER A 428 34.11 -0.74 -16.39
N LYS A 429 34.39 0.57 -16.26
CA LYS A 429 33.64 1.48 -15.39
C LYS A 429 32.13 1.41 -15.65
N LYS A 430 31.68 1.27 -16.90
CA LYS A 430 30.25 1.10 -17.22
C LYS A 430 29.64 -0.12 -16.52
N ASP A 431 30.31 -1.27 -16.63
CA ASP A 431 29.88 -2.53 -16.02
C ASP A 431 29.88 -2.43 -14.48
N VAL A 432 30.96 -1.88 -13.90
CA VAL A 432 31.10 -1.73 -12.44
C VAL A 432 30.05 -0.76 -11.88
N THR A 433 29.80 0.36 -12.59
CA THR A 433 28.81 1.36 -12.18
C THR A 433 27.41 0.78 -12.16
N VAL A 434 27.02 0.04 -13.20
CA VAL A 434 25.69 -0.59 -13.26
C VAL A 434 25.55 -1.73 -12.25
N SER A 435 26.63 -2.44 -11.93
CA SER A 435 26.61 -3.47 -10.89
C SER A 435 26.28 -2.94 -9.49
N LEU A 436 26.58 -1.65 -9.22
CA LEU A 436 26.20 -0.99 -7.96
C LEU A 436 24.68 -0.80 -7.86
N ILE A 437 24.03 -0.50 -8.99
CA ILE A 437 22.58 -0.30 -9.05
C ILE A 437 21.86 -1.65 -9.05
N GLU A 438 22.27 -2.55 -9.95
CA GLU A 438 21.71 -3.89 -10.03
C GLU A 438 21.88 -4.64 -8.70
N GLY A 439 23.03 -4.50 -8.05
CA GLY A 439 23.28 -5.11 -6.75
C GLY A 439 22.34 -4.60 -5.64
N GLN A 440 21.92 -3.33 -5.67
CA GLN A 440 20.92 -2.84 -4.72
C GLN A 440 19.57 -3.50 -5.01
N ILE A 441 19.09 -3.36 -6.25
CA ILE A 441 17.76 -3.83 -6.68
C ILE A 441 17.60 -5.35 -6.53
N VAL A 442 18.66 -6.12 -6.80
CA VAL A 442 18.66 -7.60 -6.73
C VAL A 442 19.10 -8.11 -5.34
N GLY A 443 19.93 -7.35 -4.62
CA GLY A 443 20.50 -7.73 -3.33
C GLY A 443 19.60 -7.46 -2.12
N GLY A 444 18.30 -7.27 -2.34
CA GLY A 444 17.32 -7.08 -1.27
C GLY A 444 17.10 -5.62 -0.84
N TRP A 445 17.69 -4.65 -1.53
CA TRP A 445 17.31 -3.24 -1.41
C TRP A 445 16.24 -2.92 -2.45
N SER A 446 15.27 -2.08 -2.11
CA SER A 446 14.19 -1.75 -3.04
C SER A 446 14.54 -0.68 -4.04
N TYR A 447 13.71 -0.57 -5.07
CA TYR A 447 13.61 0.62 -5.89
C TYR A 447 13.30 1.89 -5.08
N ASP A 448 12.64 1.78 -3.94
CA ASP A 448 12.35 2.92 -3.05
C ASP A 448 13.60 3.38 -2.27
N GLU A 449 14.55 2.47 -2.00
CA GLU A 449 15.76 2.71 -1.20
C GLU A 449 17.05 2.89 -2.02
N VAL A 450 16.97 2.71 -3.34
CA VAL A 450 18.12 2.84 -4.25
C VAL A 450 18.76 4.22 -4.13
N ASN A 451 20.05 4.25 -3.80
CA ASN A 451 20.75 5.50 -3.50
C ASN A 451 22.25 5.40 -3.80
N PRO A 452 22.98 6.54 -3.82
CA PRO A 452 24.37 6.56 -4.28
C PRO A 452 25.39 6.01 -3.29
N GLY A 453 24.99 5.63 -2.08
CA GLY A 453 25.91 5.04 -1.11
C GLY A 453 25.44 4.92 0.32
N ALA A 454 24.54 3.97 0.60
CA ALA A 454 24.51 3.39 1.92
C ALA A 454 25.87 2.76 2.22
N ALA A 455 26.60 3.32 3.19
CA ALA A 455 27.93 2.86 3.56
C ALA A 455 27.94 1.37 3.94
N SER A 456 26.82 0.87 4.50
CA SER A 456 26.61 -0.55 4.77
C SER A 456 26.59 -1.40 3.51
N PHE A 457 25.81 -1.00 2.49
CA PHE A 457 25.70 -1.72 1.22
C PHE A 457 27.04 -1.79 0.49
N ILE A 458 27.73 -0.65 0.34
CA ILE A 458 29.02 -0.59 -0.35
C ILE A 458 30.07 -1.46 0.36
N ALA A 459 30.06 -1.48 1.70
CA ALA A 459 31.07 -2.19 2.48
C ALA A 459 30.82 -3.71 2.56
N ALA A 460 29.57 -4.16 2.51
CA ALA A 460 29.21 -5.55 2.74
C ALA A 460 28.53 -6.21 1.53
N ASP A 461 27.39 -5.67 1.11
CA ASP A 461 26.46 -6.35 0.20
C ASP A 461 26.87 -6.25 -1.27
N TRP A 462 27.43 -5.12 -1.70
CA TRP A 462 27.95 -4.97 -3.07
C TRP A 462 29.09 -5.96 -3.39
N PRO A 463 30.11 -6.14 -2.52
CA PRO A 463 31.10 -7.20 -2.69
C PRO A 463 30.50 -8.62 -2.74
N ARG A 464 29.52 -8.92 -1.87
CA ARG A 464 28.83 -10.23 -1.83
C ARG A 464 28.08 -10.50 -3.14
N TYR A 465 27.32 -9.50 -3.61
CA TYR A 465 26.64 -9.52 -4.89
C TYR A 465 27.63 -9.80 -6.04
N ILE A 466 28.73 -9.04 -6.14
CA ILE A 466 29.70 -9.25 -7.23
C ILE A 466 30.28 -10.67 -7.22
N ARG A 467 30.65 -11.18 -6.04
CA ARG A 467 31.18 -12.56 -5.93
C ARG A 467 30.14 -13.59 -6.38
N GLY A 468 28.92 -13.52 -5.83
CA GLY A 468 27.85 -14.47 -6.12
C GLY A 468 27.32 -14.43 -7.55
N TYR A 469 27.31 -13.25 -8.19
CA TYR A 469 26.73 -13.08 -9.52
C TYR A 469 27.74 -13.18 -10.66
N PHE A 470 29.00 -12.77 -10.45
CA PHE A 470 29.97 -12.70 -11.55
C PHE A 470 31.17 -13.64 -11.39
N LEU A 471 31.53 -14.06 -10.17
CA LEU A 471 32.80 -14.74 -9.91
C LEU A 471 32.70 -16.25 -9.62
N ILE A 472 31.51 -16.78 -9.32
CA ILE A 472 31.31 -18.24 -9.09
C ILE A 472 31.22 -19.05 -10.40
N GLU A 473 31.29 -20.39 -10.25
CA GLU A 473 31.16 -21.37 -11.35
C GLU A 473 29.88 -21.16 -12.16
N GLU A 474 29.94 -21.36 -13.48
CA GLU A 474 28.86 -21.02 -14.41
C GLU A 474 27.52 -21.71 -14.14
N ASP A 475 27.56 -22.96 -13.69
CA ASP A 475 26.39 -23.77 -13.37
C ASP A 475 25.70 -23.36 -12.06
N LYS A 476 26.42 -22.66 -11.19
CA LYS A 476 25.92 -22.10 -9.91
C LYS A 476 25.68 -20.59 -9.97
N ARG A 477 26.08 -19.95 -11.07
CA ARG A 477 26.05 -18.49 -11.23
C ARG A 477 24.62 -17.98 -11.28
N PHE A 478 24.29 -17.06 -10.38
CA PHE A 478 23.02 -16.37 -10.38
C PHE A 478 22.91 -15.44 -11.59
N ARG A 479 21.89 -15.68 -12.41
CA ARG A 479 21.51 -14.81 -13.53
C ARG A 479 20.01 -14.88 -13.71
N CYS A 480 19.44 -13.91 -14.43
CA CYS A 480 18.07 -14.03 -14.90
C CYS A 480 17.95 -15.29 -15.76
N VAL A 481 17.22 -16.30 -15.29
CA VAL A 481 17.00 -17.59 -15.96
C VAL A 481 15.61 -17.70 -16.57
N ALA A 482 14.66 -16.90 -16.10
CA ALA A 482 13.29 -16.84 -16.60
C ALA A 482 12.75 -15.42 -16.44
N ALA A 483 11.81 -15.03 -17.32
CA ALA A 483 11.13 -13.76 -17.25
C ALA A 483 9.71 -13.88 -17.82
N THR A 484 8.79 -13.11 -17.27
CA THR A 484 7.41 -12.91 -17.75
C THR A 484 7.17 -11.41 -17.95
N GLU A 485 5.91 -10.97 -18.03
CA GLU A 485 5.58 -9.55 -18.15
C GLU A 485 5.95 -8.78 -16.88
N HIS A 486 5.64 -9.35 -15.71
CA HIS A 486 5.81 -8.69 -14.42
C HIS A 486 6.92 -9.29 -13.57
N PHE A 487 7.64 -10.32 -14.02
CA PHE A 487 8.64 -10.99 -13.17
C PHE A 487 9.94 -11.32 -13.92
N PHE A 488 11.06 -11.11 -13.24
CA PHE A 488 12.40 -11.58 -13.59
C PHE A 488 12.87 -12.55 -12.50
N ALA A 489 13.15 -13.80 -12.87
CA ALA A 489 13.65 -14.79 -11.94
C ALA A 489 15.15 -14.97 -12.08
N TYR A 490 15.89 -14.65 -11.02
CA TYR A 490 17.33 -14.83 -10.89
C TYR A 490 17.61 -16.14 -10.16
N SER A 491 18.32 -17.07 -10.81
CA SER A 491 18.71 -18.33 -10.17
C SER A 491 19.94 -18.95 -10.84
N ALA A 492 20.42 -20.06 -10.27
CA ALA A 492 21.39 -20.90 -10.94
C ALA A 492 20.75 -21.57 -12.18
N PRO A 493 21.47 -21.74 -13.31
CA PRO A 493 20.95 -22.40 -14.49
C PRO A 493 20.34 -23.79 -14.22
N SER A 494 20.89 -24.52 -13.25
CA SER A 494 20.42 -25.83 -12.78
C SER A 494 19.00 -25.80 -12.20
N ASP A 495 18.52 -24.65 -11.72
CA ASP A 495 17.22 -24.48 -11.05
C ASP A 495 16.19 -23.71 -11.89
N SER A 496 16.53 -23.39 -13.14
CA SER A 496 15.70 -22.61 -14.07
C SER A 496 14.26 -23.12 -14.22
N VAL A 497 14.04 -24.43 -14.18
CA VAL A 497 12.69 -25.02 -14.27
C VAL A 497 11.81 -24.58 -13.10
N TYR A 498 12.35 -24.50 -11.88
CA TYR A 498 11.59 -24.05 -10.70
C TYR A 498 11.34 -22.54 -10.74
N ALA A 499 12.33 -21.77 -11.21
CA ALA A 499 12.19 -20.34 -11.42
C ALA A 499 11.02 -20.01 -12.36
N HIS A 500 10.90 -20.73 -13.48
CA HIS A 500 9.75 -20.63 -14.40
C HIS A 500 8.42 -20.93 -13.69
N GLN A 501 8.34 -22.08 -13.02
CA GLN A 501 7.14 -22.50 -12.31
C GLN A 501 6.66 -21.50 -11.24
N CYS A 502 7.61 -20.87 -10.53
CA CYS A 502 7.28 -19.88 -9.52
C CYS A 502 6.72 -18.60 -10.15
N ILE A 503 7.41 -18.01 -11.12
CA ILE A 503 6.94 -16.75 -11.73
C ILE A 503 5.64 -16.92 -12.52
N ASP A 504 5.42 -18.07 -13.16
CA ASP A 504 4.13 -18.38 -13.80
C ASP A 504 2.98 -18.43 -12.77
N SER A 505 3.26 -18.96 -11.57
CA SER A 505 2.28 -18.96 -10.47
C SER A 505 2.03 -17.56 -9.91
N LEU A 506 3.07 -16.71 -9.87
CA LEU A 506 2.97 -15.33 -9.39
C LEU A 506 2.19 -14.44 -10.36
N GLU A 507 2.31 -14.64 -11.68
CA GLU A 507 1.46 -13.96 -12.68
C GLU A 507 -0.03 -14.22 -12.44
N ILE A 508 -0.41 -15.46 -12.13
CA ILE A 508 -1.80 -15.81 -11.82
C ILE A 508 -2.27 -15.11 -10.54
N LEU A 509 -1.41 -15.05 -9.51
CA LEU A 509 -1.73 -14.38 -8.25
C LEU A 509 -1.81 -12.87 -8.41
N LEU A 510 -0.89 -12.28 -9.16
CA LEU A 510 -0.90 -10.87 -9.50
C LEU A 510 -2.21 -10.50 -10.19
N ALA A 511 -2.60 -11.22 -11.24
CA ALA A 511 -3.84 -10.96 -11.95
C ALA A 511 -5.05 -11.01 -11.00
N LYS A 512 -5.08 -12.00 -10.10
CA LYS A 512 -6.13 -12.11 -9.06
C LYS A 512 -6.11 -10.91 -8.11
N TYR A 513 -4.95 -10.50 -7.60
CA TYR A 513 -4.85 -9.39 -6.65
C TYR A 513 -5.17 -8.05 -7.30
N SER A 514 -4.69 -7.83 -8.53
CA SER A 514 -4.99 -6.63 -9.32
C SER A 514 -6.48 -6.52 -9.63
N GLU A 515 -7.15 -7.63 -9.98
CA GLU A 515 -8.61 -7.64 -10.17
C GLU A 515 -9.35 -7.37 -8.85
N LEU A 516 -8.94 -8.03 -7.76
CA LEU A 516 -9.57 -7.87 -6.45
C LEU A 516 -9.50 -6.41 -6.00
N TYR A 517 -8.30 -5.85 -5.97
CA TYR A 517 -8.04 -4.53 -5.38
C TYR A 517 -8.03 -3.38 -6.40
N GLU A 518 -8.37 -3.64 -7.67
CA GLU A 518 -8.38 -2.64 -8.76
C GLU A 518 -7.03 -1.91 -8.89
N LEU A 519 -5.92 -2.67 -8.77
CA LEU A 519 -4.57 -2.14 -8.86
C LEU A 519 -4.08 -2.12 -10.31
N GLU A 520 -3.45 -1.00 -10.70
CA GLU A 520 -2.75 -0.88 -11.98
C GLU A 520 -1.23 -1.00 -11.76
N ILE A 521 -0.69 -2.20 -11.97
CA ILE A 521 0.73 -2.50 -11.75
C ILE A 521 1.45 -2.68 -13.08
N ASN A 522 2.19 -1.66 -13.48
CA ASN A 522 2.97 -1.62 -14.72
C ASN A 522 4.47 -1.96 -14.53
N HIS A 523 4.91 -2.25 -13.30
CA HIS A 523 6.31 -2.53 -13.02
C HIS A 523 6.64 -4.01 -12.83
N PRO A 524 7.84 -4.46 -13.25
CA PRO A 524 8.28 -5.82 -13.04
C PRO A 524 9.00 -6.00 -11.70
N TRP A 525 9.12 -7.25 -11.29
CA TRP A 525 9.70 -7.68 -10.03
C TRP A 525 10.89 -8.61 -10.20
N ALA A 526 11.91 -8.47 -9.36
CA ALA A 526 13.13 -9.27 -9.41
C ALA A 526 13.17 -10.31 -8.29
N PHE A 527 12.86 -11.57 -8.61
CA PHE A 527 12.83 -12.70 -7.67
C PHE A 527 14.13 -13.50 -7.70
N THR A 528 14.77 -13.71 -6.54
CA THR A 528 16.06 -14.42 -6.45
C THR A 528 15.94 -15.78 -5.75
N PHE A 529 16.14 -16.87 -6.49
CA PHE A 529 16.10 -18.24 -6.00
C PHE A 529 17.51 -18.79 -5.83
N PHE A 530 17.91 -19.12 -4.59
CA PHE A 530 19.26 -19.59 -4.30
C PHE A 530 19.41 -21.11 -4.41
N HIS A 531 20.46 -21.54 -5.10
CA HIS A 531 20.80 -22.96 -5.30
C HIS A 531 21.15 -23.68 -3.99
N ASP A 532 21.84 -23.00 -3.08
CA ASP A 532 22.26 -23.52 -1.78
C ASP A 532 22.17 -22.46 -0.68
N GLN A 533 22.00 -22.94 0.55
CA GLN A 533 21.81 -22.11 1.75
C GLN A 533 23.07 -21.29 2.11
N GLY A 534 24.27 -21.77 1.76
CA GLY A 534 25.52 -21.07 2.06
C GLY A 534 25.66 -19.77 1.27
N ASN A 535 25.50 -19.84 -0.05
CA ASN A 535 25.52 -18.69 -0.95
C ASN A 535 24.40 -17.70 -0.64
N ALA A 536 23.24 -18.23 -0.31
CA ALA A 536 22.10 -17.50 0.20
C ALA A 536 22.38 -16.66 1.46
N MET A 537 22.98 -17.25 2.49
CA MET A 537 23.36 -16.53 3.70
C MET A 537 24.47 -15.51 3.42
N GLU A 538 25.41 -15.82 2.51
CA GLU A 538 26.46 -14.88 2.12
C GLU A 538 25.87 -13.67 1.38
N ILE A 539 24.96 -13.86 0.42
CA ILE A 539 24.40 -12.79 -0.42
C ILE A 539 23.31 -12.02 0.34
N GLY A 540 22.45 -12.69 1.08
CA GLY A 540 21.37 -12.08 1.87
C GLY A 540 21.81 -11.54 3.23
N GLY A 541 23.06 -11.77 3.66
CA GLY A 541 23.62 -11.20 4.89
C GLY A 541 23.10 -11.80 6.20
N TYR A 542 22.44 -12.97 6.17
CA TYR A 542 21.83 -13.61 7.34
C TYR A 542 22.86 -14.36 8.23
N SER A 543 22.73 -14.26 9.55
CA SER A 543 23.66 -14.84 10.54
C SER A 543 23.22 -16.17 11.17
N SER A 544 22.03 -16.69 10.85
CA SER A 544 21.49 -17.91 11.46
C SER A 544 20.50 -18.66 10.55
N ASN A 545 20.34 -19.97 10.80
CA ASN A 545 19.40 -20.88 10.13
C ASN A 545 17.94 -20.49 10.37
N SER A 546 17.43 -19.48 9.67
CA SER A 546 16.00 -19.30 9.47
C SER A 546 15.60 -20.08 8.21
N ASN A 547 14.88 -21.20 8.38
CA ASN A 547 14.24 -21.93 7.28
C ASN A 547 13.02 -21.13 6.75
N GLY A 548 13.24 -19.91 6.26
CA GLY A 548 12.19 -19.00 5.83
C GLY A 548 12.76 -17.91 4.95
N ALA A 549 11.96 -17.50 3.96
CA ALA A 549 12.26 -16.34 3.14
C ALA A 549 12.46 -15.11 4.03
N GLY A 550 13.44 -14.28 3.70
CA GLY A 550 13.66 -13.02 4.38
C GLY A 550 13.23 -11.87 3.48
N TYR A 551 12.39 -10.99 4.01
CA TYR A 551 11.94 -9.76 3.36
C TYR A 551 12.96 -8.64 3.56
N GLY A 552 13.32 -7.95 2.47
CA GLY A 552 13.89 -6.61 2.49
C GLY A 552 12.85 -5.64 1.94
N GLY A 553 12.53 -4.60 2.72
CA GLY A 553 11.55 -3.56 2.39
C GLY A 553 11.52 -3.23 0.91
N SER A 554 10.33 -3.28 0.28
CA SER A 554 10.05 -2.96 -1.13
C SER A 554 10.91 -3.66 -2.22
N ALA A 555 11.79 -4.59 -1.84
CA ALA A 555 12.64 -5.37 -2.73
C ALA A 555 12.03 -6.76 -2.92
N LEU A 556 11.64 -7.07 -4.15
CA LEU A 556 10.91 -8.30 -4.48
C LEU A 556 11.77 -9.56 -4.58
N SER A 557 12.76 -9.67 -3.71
CA SER A 557 13.60 -10.86 -3.62
C SER A 557 13.04 -11.82 -2.58
N VAL A 558 12.22 -12.79 -3.01
CA VAL A 558 11.86 -13.94 -2.15
C VAL A 558 12.99 -14.95 -2.17
N TYR A 559 13.71 -15.06 -1.06
CA TYR A 559 14.79 -16.02 -0.90
C TYR A 559 14.24 -17.40 -0.50
N LEU A 560 14.28 -18.35 -1.42
CA LEU A 560 13.96 -19.75 -1.12
C LEU A 560 15.24 -20.58 -1.11
N PHE A 561 15.45 -21.35 -0.04
CA PHE A 561 16.58 -22.26 0.10
C PHE A 561 16.06 -23.70 0.10
N THR A 562 16.59 -24.55 -0.77
CA THR A 562 16.28 -25.99 -0.72
C THR A 562 17.56 -26.80 -0.64
N GLU A 563 17.98 -27.18 0.56
CA GLU A 563 18.79 -28.41 0.73
C GLU A 563 17.92 -29.66 0.93
N ALA A 564 16.59 -29.54 0.92
CA ALA A 564 15.68 -30.69 0.89
C ALA A 564 14.47 -30.42 -0.01
N ASN A 565 14.28 -31.29 -1.00
CA ASN A 565 13.15 -31.33 -1.94
C ASN A 565 13.12 -30.28 -3.05
N LYS A 566 13.69 -30.70 -4.18
CA LYS A 566 13.58 -30.12 -5.52
C LYS A 566 12.14 -30.13 -6.09
N ASN A 567 11.12 -29.80 -5.30
CA ASN A 567 9.74 -29.54 -5.74
C ASN A 567 9.11 -28.48 -4.82
N VAL A 568 9.51 -27.20 -5.01
CA VAL A 568 9.04 -26.06 -4.20
C VAL A 568 7.51 -25.91 -4.25
N LEU A 569 6.88 -26.16 -5.40
CA LEU A 569 5.43 -26.15 -5.56
C LEU A 569 4.71 -27.34 -4.91
N ASP A 570 5.38 -28.48 -4.71
CA ASP A 570 4.77 -29.63 -4.03
C ASP A 570 4.91 -29.55 -2.51
N ASN A 571 5.89 -28.80 -2.02
CA ASN A 571 6.02 -28.51 -0.59
C ASN A 571 5.07 -27.37 -0.21
N TRP A 572 3.91 -27.75 0.33
CA TRP A 572 2.87 -26.84 0.80
C TRP A 572 3.42 -25.67 1.64
N TRP A 573 4.42 -25.93 2.49
CA TRP A 573 5.05 -24.91 3.33
C TRP A 573 5.77 -23.84 2.50
N ASN A 574 6.66 -24.25 1.59
CA ASN A 574 7.45 -23.32 0.78
C ASN A 574 6.58 -22.52 -0.20
N TYR A 575 5.52 -23.14 -0.74
CA TYR A 575 4.58 -22.45 -1.62
C TYR A 575 3.71 -21.44 -0.86
N GLY A 576 3.32 -21.74 0.39
CA GLY A 576 2.63 -20.77 1.26
C GLY A 576 3.52 -19.55 1.57
N VAL A 577 4.78 -19.79 1.93
CA VAL A 577 5.76 -18.71 2.18
C VAL A 577 5.97 -17.83 0.95
N LEU A 578 6.12 -18.41 -0.25
CA LEU A 578 6.26 -17.61 -1.48
C LEU A 578 5.07 -16.66 -1.71
N LYS A 579 3.85 -17.14 -1.47
CA LYS A 579 2.63 -16.33 -1.63
C LYS A 579 2.53 -15.24 -0.58
N HIS A 580 2.89 -15.56 0.66
CA HIS A 580 2.93 -14.62 1.78
C HIS A 580 3.86 -13.46 1.43
N GLU A 581 5.13 -13.76 1.15
CA GLU A 581 6.10 -12.72 0.80
C GLU A 581 5.72 -11.94 -0.45
N PHE A 582 5.17 -12.59 -1.47
CA PHE A 582 4.68 -11.88 -2.65
C PHE A 582 3.53 -10.92 -2.29
N PHE A 583 2.58 -11.32 -1.45
CA PHE A 583 1.48 -10.43 -1.10
C PHE A 583 1.95 -9.20 -0.32
N HIS A 584 2.97 -9.27 0.56
CA HIS A 584 3.55 -8.07 1.18
C HIS A 584 3.98 -7.04 0.13
N THR A 585 4.59 -7.50 -0.96
CA THR A 585 5.07 -6.61 -2.02
C THR A 585 3.93 -5.96 -2.82
N VAL A 586 2.81 -6.66 -2.97
CA VAL A 586 1.57 -6.12 -3.53
C VAL A 586 0.93 -5.16 -2.54
N SER A 587 0.94 -5.51 -1.25
CA SER A 587 0.32 -4.74 -0.18
C SER A 587 0.95 -3.36 0.02
N ASN A 588 2.20 -3.19 -0.41
CA ASN A 588 2.86 -1.88 -0.49
C ASN A 588 2.12 -0.88 -1.39
N HIS A 589 1.21 -1.32 -2.27
CA HIS A 589 0.35 -0.43 -3.06
C HIS A 589 -0.89 0.07 -2.29
N PHE A 590 -1.08 -0.43 -1.08
CA PHE A 590 -2.02 0.08 -0.08
C PHE A 590 -1.25 0.86 0.98
N ASN A 591 -1.96 1.62 1.82
CA ASN A 591 -1.36 2.15 3.03
C ASN A 591 -1.67 1.22 4.22
N MET A 592 -0.79 0.23 4.41
CA MET A 592 -0.88 -0.71 5.54
C MET A 592 -0.50 0.00 6.83
N PHE A 593 -1.43 0.06 7.78
CA PHE A 593 -1.41 0.99 8.90
C PHE A 593 -0.81 0.41 10.19
N SER A 594 -0.59 -0.91 10.26
CA SER A 594 0.19 -1.54 11.34
C SER A 594 0.72 -2.92 10.93
N PHE A 595 1.71 -3.41 11.69
CA PHE A 595 2.28 -4.75 11.52
C PHE A 595 1.22 -5.86 11.68
N PHE A 596 0.24 -5.68 12.57
CA PHE A 596 -0.85 -6.64 12.78
C PHE A 596 -1.72 -6.80 11.52
N TYR A 597 -2.05 -5.68 10.86
CA TYR A 597 -2.88 -5.73 9.66
C TYR A 597 -2.09 -6.23 8.44
N ASP A 598 -0.83 -5.84 8.31
CA ASP A 598 0.02 -6.26 7.19
C ASP A 598 0.27 -7.77 7.21
N GLU A 599 0.78 -8.30 8.32
CA GLU A 599 0.99 -9.74 8.45
C GLU A 599 -0.32 -10.53 8.43
N GLY A 600 -1.38 -9.96 9.02
CA GLY A 600 -2.70 -10.58 9.04
C GLY A 600 -3.34 -10.73 7.66
N LEU A 601 -3.38 -9.63 6.88
CA LEU A 601 -3.94 -9.65 5.53
C LEU A 601 -3.08 -10.53 4.62
N THR A 602 -1.75 -10.41 4.72
CA THR A 602 -0.82 -11.19 3.93
C THR A 602 -0.98 -12.68 4.18
N THR A 603 -1.05 -13.08 5.45
CA THR A 603 -1.31 -14.47 5.86
C THR A 603 -2.64 -14.94 5.23
N TYR A 604 -3.73 -14.19 5.44
CA TYR A 604 -5.05 -14.50 4.87
C TYR A 604 -5.02 -14.68 3.34
N MET A 605 -4.33 -13.78 2.62
CA MET A 605 -4.26 -13.80 1.16
C MET A 605 -3.35 -14.91 0.60
N SER A 606 -2.39 -15.39 1.38
CA SER A 606 -1.44 -16.44 1.00
C SER A 606 -2.01 -17.87 0.96
N ASN A 607 -3.26 -18.07 1.36
CA ASN A 607 -3.91 -19.36 1.64
C ASN A 607 -3.40 -20.10 2.90
N ALA A 608 -2.84 -19.39 3.89
CA ALA A 608 -2.54 -19.92 5.22
C ALA A 608 -3.32 -19.13 6.30
N PRO A 609 -3.71 -19.72 7.43
CA PRO A 609 -4.74 -20.74 7.53
C PRO A 609 -6.13 -20.18 7.18
N THR A 610 -6.65 -20.45 5.98
CA THR A 610 -7.97 -19.96 5.55
C THR A 610 -9.09 -21.00 5.68
N ARG A 611 -8.76 -22.20 6.17
CA ARG A 611 -9.78 -23.19 6.50
C ARG A 611 -10.12 -23.09 7.98
N LYS A 612 -11.42 -23.11 8.30
CA LYS A 612 -11.93 -23.04 9.70
C LYS A 612 -11.26 -24.09 10.60
N ASP A 613 -10.94 -25.27 10.07
CA ASP A 613 -10.20 -26.34 10.75
C ASP A 613 -8.75 -25.98 11.09
N GLU A 614 -8.08 -25.17 10.28
CA GLU A 614 -6.73 -24.68 10.59
C GLU A 614 -6.75 -23.48 11.55
N LEU A 615 -7.79 -22.63 11.52
CA LEU A 615 -7.98 -21.61 12.56
C LEU A 615 -8.29 -22.26 13.93
N ASN A 616 -9.07 -23.34 13.94
CA ASN A 616 -9.34 -24.13 15.16
C ASN A 616 -8.09 -24.82 15.72
N PHE A 617 -7.07 -25.09 14.91
CA PHE A 617 -5.79 -25.66 15.39
C PHE A 617 -5.09 -24.75 16.39
N TYR A 618 -5.37 -23.45 16.36
CA TYR A 618 -4.79 -22.45 17.27
C TYR A 618 -5.67 -22.12 18.47
N ASN A 619 -6.66 -22.95 18.80
CA ASN A 619 -7.55 -22.73 19.96
C ASN A 619 -6.77 -22.45 21.25
N GLN A 620 -5.69 -23.20 21.51
CA GLN A 620 -4.84 -22.97 22.68
C GLN A 620 -4.22 -21.55 22.70
N ARG A 621 -3.88 -20.99 21.54
CA ARG A 621 -3.35 -19.62 21.47
C ARG A 621 -4.40 -18.57 21.81
N ILE A 622 -5.65 -18.76 21.39
CA ILE A 622 -6.75 -17.86 21.76
C ILE A 622 -6.97 -17.96 23.28
N ILE A 623 -7.03 -19.17 23.84
CA ILE A 623 -7.17 -19.41 25.30
C ILE A 623 -6.04 -18.72 26.06
N ASP A 624 -4.78 -18.95 25.69
CA ASP A 624 -3.61 -18.37 26.36
C ASP A 624 -3.67 -16.83 26.43
N VAL A 625 -4.11 -16.19 25.34
CA VAL A 625 -4.26 -14.73 25.29
C VAL A 625 -5.43 -14.28 26.17
N PHE A 626 -6.60 -14.88 26.03
CA PHE A 626 -7.78 -14.50 26.81
C PHE A 626 -7.55 -14.71 28.31
N ASP A 627 -6.97 -15.85 28.70
CA ASP A 627 -6.61 -16.16 30.09
C ASP A 627 -5.60 -15.16 30.65
N TYR A 628 -4.58 -14.77 29.87
CA TYR A 628 -3.63 -13.76 30.32
C TYR A 628 -4.32 -12.43 30.64
N TYR A 629 -5.17 -11.94 29.72
CA TYR A 629 -5.85 -10.66 29.90
C TYR A 629 -6.91 -10.70 31.01
N GLU A 630 -7.67 -11.80 31.11
CA GLU A 630 -8.65 -11.97 32.17
C GLU A 630 -7.98 -12.06 33.55
N ASN A 631 -6.90 -12.83 33.68
CA ASN A 631 -6.19 -12.97 34.96
C ASN A 631 -5.43 -11.70 35.37
N THR A 632 -4.94 -10.91 34.40
CA THR A 632 -4.10 -9.73 34.66
C THR A 632 -4.93 -8.45 34.79
N PHE A 633 -5.96 -8.29 33.97
CA PHE A 633 -6.74 -7.06 33.85
C PHE A 633 -8.23 -7.22 34.16
N GLY A 634 -8.75 -8.45 34.27
CA GLY A 634 -10.17 -8.73 34.52
C GLY A 634 -11.08 -8.36 33.35
N ARG A 635 -10.55 -8.44 32.13
CA ARG A 635 -11.27 -8.20 30.87
C ARG A 635 -10.56 -8.90 29.70
N PRO A 636 -11.23 -9.13 28.56
CA PRO A 636 -10.57 -9.55 27.32
C PRO A 636 -9.63 -8.46 26.75
N PRO A 637 -8.75 -8.83 25.80
CA PRO A 637 -7.91 -7.87 25.07
C PRO A 637 -8.75 -6.89 24.24
N THR A 638 -8.26 -5.66 24.13
CA THR A 638 -8.79 -4.62 23.25
C THR A 638 -8.16 -4.69 21.86
N MET A 639 -8.76 -4.02 20.88
CA MET A 639 -8.24 -3.92 19.52
C MET A 639 -6.85 -3.28 19.47
N ASP A 640 -6.64 -2.21 20.24
CA ASP A 640 -5.32 -1.58 20.41
C ASP A 640 -4.27 -2.58 20.93
N GLU A 641 -4.64 -3.44 21.88
CA GLU A 641 -3.73 -4.45 22.42
C GLU A 641 -3.38 -5.53 21.38
N PHE A 642 -4.33 -5.93 20.54
CA PHE A 642 -4.04 -6.80 19.39
C PHE A 642 -3.06 -6.16 18.40
N VAL A 643 -3.29 -4.88 18.09
CA VAL A 643 -2.51 -4.15 17.08
C VAL A 643 -1.08 -3.87 17.54
N TRP A 644 -0.89 -3.50 18.81
CA TRP A 644 0.40 -3.03 19.32
C TRP A 644 1.17 -4.07 20.14
N ASP A 645 0.50 -5.13 20.62
CA ASP A 645 1.04 -6.15 21.54
C ASP A 645 1.99 -5.58 22.62
N PRO A 646 1.52 -4.64 23.47
CA PRO A 646 2.39 -3.94 24.42
C PRO A 646 2.98 -4.84 25.53
N HIS A 647 2.50 -6.08 25.64
CA HIS A 647 2.90 -7.04 26.66
C HIS A 647 3.82 -8.14 26.14
N ARG A 648 4.30 -8.02 24.90
CA ARG A 648 5.25 -8.96 24.31
C ARG A 648 6.51 -9.11 25.18
N GLY A 649 6.88 -10.34 25.51
CA GLY A 649 8.10 -10.67 26.26
C GLY A 649 7.99 -10.51 27.78
N VAL A 650 6.79 -10.28 28.32
CA VAL A 650 6.51 -10.43 29.75
C VAL A 650 6.60 -11.91 30.15
N ASP A 651 7.25 -12.22 31.27
CA ASP A 651 7.43 -13.60 31.75
C ASP A 651 6.11 -14.38 31.77
N GLY A 652 6.05 -15.47 30.99
CA GLY A 652 4.89 -16.36 30.91
C GLY A 652 3.87 -16.01 29.82
N PHE A 653 3.91 -14.82 29.22
CA PHE A 653 3.03 -14.45 28.10
C PHE A 653 3.78 -14.55 26.77
N ARG A 654 3.28 -15.41 25.86
CA ARG A 654 3.91 -15.67 24.56
C ARG A 654 3.64 -14.58 23.51
N GLY A 655 2.96 -13.49 23.87
CA GLY A 655 2.60 -12.40 22.97
C GLY A 655 1.39 -12.72 22.09
N ILE A 656 0.88 -11.69 21.41
CA ILE A 656 -0.14 -11.81 20.37
C ILE A 656 0.58 -12.07 19.06
N ASP A 657 0.26 -13.20 18.43
CA ASP A 657 0.80 -13.58 17.13
C ASP A 657 0.07 -12.81 16.01
N PRO A 658 0.70 -11.83 15.34
CA PRO A 658 0.03 -11.00 14.34
C PRO A 658 -0.33 -11.79 13.08
N TYR A 659 0.39 -12.88 12.77
CA TYR A 659 0.07 -13.73 11.63
C TYR A 659 -1.29 -14.42 11.87
N PHE A 660 -1.43 -15.07 13.03
CA PHE A 660 -2.65 -15.79 13.37
C PHE A 660 -3.82 -14.86 13.70
N PHE A 661 -3.67 -13.97 14.67
CA PHE A 661 -4.78 -13.10 15.09
C PHE A 661 -5.14 -12.09 14.00
N GLY A 662 -4.16 -11.57 13.26
CA GLY A 662 -4.41 -10.71 12.11
C GLY A 662 -5.18 -11.44 11.00
N ALA A 663 -4.80 -12.68 10.65
CA ALA A 663 -5.53 -13.47 9.68
C ALA A 663 -6.97 -13.80 10.14
N ALA A 664 -7.13 -14.12 11.42
CA ALA A 664 -8.46 -14.32 12.03
C ALA A 664 -9.31 -13.06 11.97
N PHE A 665 -8.70 -11.88 12.14
CA PHE A 665 -9.37 -10.59 12.00
C PHE A 665 -9.86 -10.39 10.56
N PHE A 666 -9.01 -10.57 9.56
CA PHE A 666 -9.45 -10.44 8.17
C PHE A 666 -10.48 -11.50 7.78
N HIS A 667 -10.38 -12.72 8.30
CA HIS A 667 -11.41 -13.72 8.11
C HIS A 667 -12.76 -13.27 8.69
N TYR A 668 -12.79 -12.73 9.92
CA TYR A 668 -13.97 -12.11 10.50
C TYR A 668 -14.54 -10.99 9.61
N ILE A 669 -13.69 -10.07 9.16
CA ILE A 669 -14.11 -8.92 8.35
C ILE A 669 -14.70 -9.39 7.00
N PHE A 670 -14.01 -10.27 6.27
CA PHE A 670 -14.50 -10.81 4.99
C PHE A 670 -15.76 -11.68 5.13
N GLN A 671 -16.00 -12.29 6.28
CA GLN A 671 -17.24 -13.05 6.55
C GLN A 671 -18.41 -12.16 6.96
N THR A 672 -18.13 -11.04 7.61
CA THR A 672 -19.16 -10.20 8.23
C THR A 672 -19.64 -9.08 7.31
N TYR A 673 -18.73 -8.52 6.52
CA TYR A 673 -18.99 -7.33 5.70
C TYR A 673 -18.96 -7.68 4.21
N ASN A 674 -19.61 -6.85 3.40
CA ASN A 674 -19.57 -7.05 1.96
C ASN A 674 -18.20 -6.64 1.41
N TYR A 675 -17.84 -7.24 0.28
CA TYR A 675 -16.52 -7.09 -0.31
C TYR A 675 -16.11 -5.64 -0.60
N ILE A 676 -17.03 -4.77 -1.03
CA ILE A 676 -16.71 -3.38 -1.39
C ILE A 676 -16.25 -2.61 -0.15
N ASP A 677 -16.95 -2.77 0.97
CA ASP A 677 -16.61 -2.12 2.23
C ASP A 677 -15.26 -2.62 2.76
N VAL A 678 -14.99 -3.93 2.66
CA VAL A 678 -13.70 -4.51 3.06
C VAL A 678 -12.56 -4.00 2.18
N LYS A 679 -12.76 -3.92 0.86
CA LYS A 679 -11.78 -3.34 -0.06
C LYS A 679 -11.46 -1.90 0.32
N ASN A 680 -12.49 -1.09 0.58
CA ASN A 680 -12.32 0.30 0.99
C ASN A 680 -11.60 0.44 2.33
N PHE A 681 -11.84 -0.47 3.28
CA PHE A 681 -11.14 -0.54 4.55
C PHE A 681 -9.64 -0.83 4.36
N ILE A 682 -9.29 -1.81 3.50
CA ILE A 682 -7.90 -2.18 3.21
C ILE A 682 -7.15 -1.05 2.49
N VAL A 683 -7.77 -0.46 1.46
CA VAL A 683 -7.14 0.59 0.65
C VAL A 683 -7.12 1.94 1.38
N GLY A 684 -8.09 2.19 2.27
CA GLY A 684 -8.31 3.45 2.98
C GLY A 684 -7.78 3.48 4.41
N GLU A 685 -6.65 2.84 4.70
CA GLU A 685 -5.92 2.97 5.98
C GLU A 685 -6.67 2.47 7.23
N GLY A 686 -7.59 1.52 7.06
CA GLY A 686 -8.27 0.95 8.21
C GLY A 686 -9.37 1.81 8.80
N ASP A 687 -10.00 2.69 8.01
CA ASP A 687 -11.12 3.52 8.47
C ASP A 687 -12.37 2.69 8.77
N PHE A 688 -12.55 2.30 10.04
CA PHE A 688 -13.72 1.52 10.47
C PHE A 688 -15.06 2.25 10.22
N GLU A 689 -15.14 3.55 10.52
CA GLU A 689 -16.41 4.29 10.43
C GLU A 689 -16.74 4.65 8.98
N GLY A 690 -15.77 5.15 8.22
CA GLY A 690 -15.97 5.56 6.85
C GLY A 690 -16.10 4.39 5.88
N ALA A 691 -15.35 3.29 6.09
CA ALA A 691 -15.37 2.15 5.18
C ALA A 691 -16.31 1.02 5.63
N LEU A 692 -16.30 0.63 6.91
CA LEU A 692 -17.12 -0.48 7.41
C LEU A 692 -18.45 -0.03 8.04
N HIS A 693 -18.68 1.29 8.16
CA HIS A 693 -19.88 1.88 8.76
C HIS A 693 -20.11 1.42 10.21
N LYS A 694 -19.02 1.19 10.94
CA LYS A 694 -19.00 0.69 12.31
C LYS A 694 -18.00 1.45 13.16
N SER A 695 -18.35 1.68 14.42
CA SER A 695 -17.38 2.17 15.39
C SER A 695 -16.34 1.10 15.70
N GLU A 696 -15.14 1.51 16.10
CA GLU A 696 -14.07 0.59 16.51
C GLU A 696 -14.52 -0.36 17.63
N GLN A 697 -15.34 0.11 18.57
CA GLN A 697 -15.90 -0.72 19.64
C GLN A 697 -16.84 -1.83 19.13
N GLU A 698 -17.62 -1.56 18.07
CA GLU A 698 -18.47 -2.57 17.44
C GLU A 698 -17.62 -3.62 16.71
N ILE A 699 -16.54 -3.19 16.05
CA ILE A 699 -15.58 -4.09 15.39
C ILE A 699 -14.88 -4.97 16.42
N GLU A 700 -14.37 -4.38 17.50
CA GLU A 700 -13.73 -5.10 18.61
C GLU A 700 -14.67 -6.15 19.21
N SER A 701 -15.90 -5.74 19.55
CA SER A 701 -16.90 -6.64 20.13
C SER A 701 -17.24 -7.79 19.19
N GLY A 702 -17.39 -7.50 17.89
CA GLY A 702 -17.67 -8.51 16.87
C GLY A 702 -16.50 -9.47 16.65
N TYR A 703 -15.28 -8.96 16.63
CA TYR A 703 -14.07 -9.75 16.47
C TYR A 703 -13.82 -10.65 17.69
N LEU A 704 -13.99 -10.15 18.91
CA LEU A 704 -13.92 -10.96 20.14
C LEU A 704 -14.98 -12.07 20.15
N ALA A 705 -16.22 -11.77 19.74
CA ALA A 705 -17.28 -12.78 19.61
C ALA A 705 -16.96 -13.82 18.53
N TYR A 706 -16.29 -13.41 17.45
CA TYR A 706 -15.80 -14.32 16.43
C TYR A 706 -14.70 -15.25 16.97
N LEU A 707 -13.70 -14.72 17.67
CA LEU A 707 -12.67 -15.54 18.31
C LEU A 707 -13.25 -16.51 19.34
N ASP A 708 -14.21 -16.07 20.15
CA ASP A 708 -14.97 -16.92 21.07
C ASP A 708 -15.71 -18.04 20.33
N SER A 709 -16.28 -17.75 19.15
CA SER A 709 -16.94 -18.77 18.32
C SER A 709 -15.99 -19.80 17.72
N LEU A 710 -14.67 -19.53 17.64
CA LEU A 710 -13.66 -20.51 17.24
C LEU A 710 -13.34 -21.48 18.39
N LEU A 711 -13.35 -20.98 19.63
CA LEU A 711 -13.19 -21.78 20.85
C LEU A 711 -14.44 -22.60 21.18
N HIS A 712 -15.61 -22.01 20.95
CA HIS A 712 -16.92 -22.58 21.27
C HIS A 712 -17.80 -22.62 20.02
N PRO A 713 -17.46 -23.44 19.01
CA PRO A 713 -18.23 -23.52 17.78
C PRO A 713 -19.67 -23.91 18.10
N VAL A 714 -20.62 -23.05 17.74
CA VAL A 714 -22.04 -23.41 17.72
C VAL A 714 -22.21 -24.50 16.67
N PHE A 715 -22.45 -25.72 17.11
CA PHE A 715 -22.67 -26.89 16.27
C PHE A 715 -24.05 -26.79 15.61
N GLU A 716 -24.08 -26.76 14.28
CA GLU A 716 -25.29 -27.03 13.49
C GLU A 716 -25.21 -28.48 12.98
N PRO A 717 -25.60 -29.49 13.78
CA PRO A 717 -25.47 -30.89 13.38
C PRO A 717 -26.39 -31.21 12.20
N ASP A 718 -25.85 -31.94 11.22
CA ASP A 718 -26.65 -32.49 10.12
C ASP A 718 -27.78 -33.37 10.65
N THR A 719 -28.96 -33.28 10.03
CA THR A 719 -30.08 -34.17 10.35
C THR A 719 -29.84 -35.56 9.75
N LEU A 720 -29.85 -36.58 10.60
CA LEU A 720 -29.67 -37.99 10.27
C LEU A 720 -31.00 -38.76 10.40
N ASN A 721 -31.23 -39.73 9.52
CA ASN A 721 -32.42 -40.59 9.56
C ASN A 721 -32.12 -41.90 10.27
N ILE A 722 -33.12 -42.49 10.93
CA ILE A 722 -33.04 -43.85 11.51
C ILE A 722 -33.71 -44.85 10.51
N PRO A 723 -33.14 -46.05 10.27
CA PRO A 723 -31.91 -46.58 10.85
C PRO A 723 -30.66 -45.92 10.24
N PHE A 724 -29.61 -45.79 11.06
CA PHE A 724 -28.32 -45.24 10.66
C PHE A 724 -27.19 -46.19 11.06
N PHE A 725 -26.17 -46.26 10.22
CA PHE A 725 -24.96 -47.03 10.42
C PHE A 725 -23.77 -46.24 9.89
N ASP A 726 -22.68 -46.20 10.66
CA ASP A 726 -21.43 -45.55 10.30
C ASP A 726 -20.25 -46.39 10.81
N ASP A 727 -19.42 -46.84 9.89
CA ASP A 727 -18.16 -47.55 10.13
C ASP A 727 -16.94 -46.62 9.94
N PHE A 728 -17.16 -45.31 9.81
CA PHE A 728 -16.13 -44.28 9.65
C PHE A 728 -15.25 -44.43 8.38
N ASN A 729 -15.74 -45.11 7.33
CA ASN A 729 -15.00 -45.38 6.09
C ASN A 729 -15.09 -44.31 4.96
N ASP A 730 -15.66 -43.13 5.22
CA ASP A 730 -15.85 -42.12 4.17
C ASP A 730 -14.51 -41.48 3.68
N ASP A 731 -14.47 -41.11 2.39
CA ASP A 731 -13.33 -40.61 1.63
C ASP A 731 -12.40 -39.65 2.43
N GLN A 732 -11.15 -40.07 2.70
CA GLN A 732 -10.01 -39.27 3.17
C GLN A 732 -10.23 -38.35 4.40
N ASN A 733 -10.24 -38.92 5.62
CA ASN A 733 -10.10 -38.19 6.89
C ASN A 733 -11.22 -37.21 7.29
N THR A 734 -12.43 -37.32 6.72
CA THR A 734 -13.53 -36.40 7.06
C THR A 734 -14.59 -37.05 7.95
N PHE A 735 -14.94 -36.40 9.07
CA PHE A 735 -16.01 -36.81 9.97
C PHE A 735 -17.37 -36.33 9.41
N ARG A 736 -17.89 -36.98 8.37
CA ARG A 736 -19.06 -36.47 7.63
C ARG A 736 -20.34 -36.38 8.46
N ASN A 737 -20.62 -37.39 9.29
CA ASN A 737 -21.85 -37.48 10.10
C ASN A 737 -21.60 -37.15 11.58
N TRP A 738 -20.41 -36.64 11.90
CA TRP A 738 -19.92 -36.49 13.27
C TRP A 738 -19.23 -35.14 13.44
N ASN A 739 -19.42 -34.53 14.60
CA ASN A 739 -18.80 -33.28 14.98
C ASN A 739 -17.77 -33.53 16.08
N ARG A 740 -16.62 -32.86 16.02
CA ARG A 740 -15.58 -32.92 17.04
C ARG A 740 -15.57 -31.64 17.85
N ALA A 741 -15.38 -31.73 19.15
CA ALA A 741 -15.23 -30.58 20.03
C ALA A 741 -14.14 -30.84 21.06
N ASN A 742 -13.02 -30.16 20.92
CA ASN A 742 -11.98 -30.15 21.95
C ASN A 742 -12.31 -29.01 22.94
N VAL A 743 -12.63 -29.37 24.18
CA VAL A 743 -12.95 -28.43 25.26
C VAL A 743 -11.68 -28.06 26.04
N LEU A 744 -10.78 -29.03 26.24
CA LEU A 744 -9.47 -28.85 26.88
C LEU A 744 -8.45 -29.82 26.26
N GLY A 745 -7.20 -29.38 26.10
CA GLY A 745 -6.07 -30.22 25.71
C GLY A 745 -5.64 -30.09 24.23
N GLU A 746 -4.59 -30.82 23.84
CA GLU A 746 -3.99 -30.71 22.48
C GLU A 746 -4.41 -31.87 21.55
N GLU A 747 -4.98 -32.94 22.09
CA GLU A 747 -5.30 -34.16 21.34
C GLU A 747 -6.79 -34.25 21.00
N GLY A 748 -7.12 -34.82 19.83
CA GLY A 748 -8.52 -34.91 19.38
C GLY A 748 -8.92 -36.25 18.77
N TRP A 749 -10.18 -36.37 18.35
CA TRP A 749 -10.64 -37.53 17.58
C TRP A 749 -10.12 -37.48 16.14
N HIS A 750 -9.55 -38.59 15.68
CA HIS A 750 -9.03 -38.74 14.31
C HIS A 750 -9.51 -40.06 13.69
N ILE A 751 -9.53 -40.12 12.36
CA ILE A 751 -9.75 -41.38 11.64
C ILE A 751 -8.46 -42.21 11.70
N PHE A 752 -8.60 -43.52 11.92
CA PHE A 752 -7.49 -44.46 12.09
C PHE A 752 -7.74 -45.76 11.33
N ASP A 753 -6.69 -46.34 10.76
CA ASP A 753 -6.74 -47.47 9.81
C ASP A 753 -6.68 -48.86 10.45
N GLN A 754 -7.06 -48.96 11.73
CA GLN A 754 -7.09 -50.23 12.49
C GLN A 754 -8.44 -50.44 13.16
N GLY A 755 -9.52 -50.23 12.40
CA GLY A 755 -10.87 -50.59 12.78
C GLY A 755 -11.02 -52.09 13.06
N ARG A 756 -12.15 -52.44 13.69
CA ARG A 756 -12.44 -53.76 14.21
C ARG A 756 -12.30 -54.86 13.16
N ASP A 757 -12.81 -54.58 11.97
CA ASP A 757 -12.90 -55.55 10.87
C ASP A 757 -11.86 -55.28 9.77
N GLY A 758 -10.83 -54.47 10.07
CA GLY A 758 -9.85 -53.97 9.11
C GLY A 758 -10.31 -52.73 8.33
N SER A 759 -11.44 -52.13 8.74
CA SER A 759 -11.97 -50.84 8.29
C SER A 759 -11.18 -49.66 8.90
N LEU A 760 -11.53 -48.44 8.50
CA LEU A 760 -11.27 -47.26 9.30
C LEU A 760 -12.11 -47.30 10.59
N CYS A 761 -11.67 -46.56 11.60
CA CYS A 761 -12.41 -46.29 12.83
C CYS A 761 -12.08 -44.89 13.31
N THR A 762 -12.77 -44.39 14.33
CA THR A 762 -12.35 -43.16 15.00
C THR A 762 -11.54 -43.48 16.25
N ARG A 763 -10.49 -42.70 16.51
CA ARG A 763 -9.55 -42.89 17.61
C ARG A 763 -9.19 -41.56 18.27
N ILE A 764 -9.06 -41.58 19.58
CA ILE A 764 -8.23 -40.63 20.34
C ILE A 764 -7.10 -41.39 21.03
N TYR A 765 -5.87 -40.88 20.91
CA TYR A 765 -4.68 -41.47 21.51
C TYR A 765 -3.85 -40.37 22.14
N VAL A 766 -3.73 -40.42 23.45
CA VAL A 766 -2.94 -39.47 24.24
C VAL A 766 -1.74 -40.20 24.80
N ASN A 767 -0.56 -39.60 24.68
CA ASN A 767 0.69 -40.18 25.16
C ASN A 767 1.46 -39.19 26.02
N ASP A 768 1.39 -39.37 27.35
CA ASP A 768 2.08 -38.54 28.34
C ASP A 768 1.77 -37.03 28.15
N SER A 769 0.48 -36.70 28.04
CA SER A 769 0.07 -35.31 27.79
C SER A 769 0.48 -34.39 28.94
N PRO A 770 1.08 -33.22 28.65
CA PRO A 770 1.37 -32.22 29.67
C PRO A 770 0.13 -31.44 30.13
N TYR A 771 -1.05 -31.69 29.56
CA TYR A 771 -2.30 -30.99 29.85
C TYR A 771 -3.40 -31.94 30.35
N GLU A 772 -4.45 -31.36 30.95
CA GLU A 772 -5.73 -32.06 31.11
C GLU A 772 -6.44 -32.10 29.75
N GLU A 773 -7.11 -33.20 29.44
CA GLU A 773 -7.83 -33.36 28.17
C GLU A 773 -9.34 -33.50 28.43
N ASP A 774 -10.17 -32.88 27.60
CA ASP A 774 -11.63 -32.99 27.56
C ASP A 774 -12.11 -32.84 26.10
N ASP A 775 -12.36 -33.95 25.42
CA ASP A 775 -12.70 -33.96 23.99
C ASP A 775 -13.99 -34.73 23.72
N TRP A 776 -14.81 -34.24 22.80
CA TRP A 776 -16.13 -34.74 22.46
C TRP A 776 -16.24 -35.10 20.98
N LEU A 777 -16.88 -36.24 20.71
CA LEU A 777 -17.31 -36.66 19.38
C LEU A 777 -18.83 -36.82 19.38
N LEU A 778 -19.53 -35.92 18.69
CA LEU A 778 -20.98 -35.83 18.64
C LEU A 778 -21.51 -36.38 17.33
N SER A 779 -22.61 -37.13 17.36
CA SER A 779 -23.33 -37.49 16.14
C SER A 779 -24.03 -36.28 15.52
N GLY A 780 -24.52 -36.42 14.29
CA GLY A 780 -25.61 -35.59 13.79
C GLY A 780 -26.90 -35.74 14.62
N LEU A 781 -27.91 -34.97 14.24
CA LEU A 781 -29.22 -34.93 14.89
C LEU A 781 -30.13 -36.02 14.30
N PHE A 782 -30.40 -37.08 15.05
CA PHE A 782 -31.30 -38.14 14.62
C PHE A 782 -32.75 -37.70 14.75
N ASN A 783 -33.50 -37.70 13.64
CA ASN A 783 -34.95 -37.47 13.68
C ASN A 783 -35.66 -38.70 14.24
N THR A 784 -36.30 -38.55 15.40
CA THR A 784 -36.96 -39.63 16.14
C THR A 784 -38.43 -39.35 16.42
N THR A 785 -39.04 -38.39 15.71
CA THR A 785 -40.43 -37.90 15.92
C THR A 785 -41.50 -39.01 16.03
N GLU A 786 -41.34 -40.12 15.31
CA GLU A 786 -42.31 -41.25 15.31
C GLU A 786 -41.76 -42.53 15.98
N VAL A 787 -40.60 -42.46 16.61
CA VAL A 787 -39.89 -43.62 17.19
C VAL A 787 -40.08 -43.63 18.71
N GLU A 788 -40.67 -44.68 19.28
CA GLU A 788 -40.88 -44.76 20.74
C GLU A 788 -39.61 -45.19 21.50
N ASN A 789 -38.82 -46.09 20.92
CA ASN A 789 -37.59 -46.61 21.54
C ASN A 789 -36.53 -46.81 20.45
N VAL A 790 -35.29 -46.48 20.77
CA VAL A 790 -34.15 -46.70 19.87
C VAL A 790 -33.22 -47.76 20.44
N LYS A 791 -32.66 -48.56 19.53
CA LYS A 791 -31.56 -49.47 19.82
C LYS A 791 -30.29 -48.83 19.29
N VAL A 792 -29.29 -48.69 20.16
CA VAL A 792 -27.97 -48.14 19.81
C VAL A 792 -26.91 -49.21 20.04
N SER A 793 -26.01 -49.38 19.09
CA SER A 793 -24.89 -50.30 19.22
C SER A 793 -23.63 -49.76 18.56
N PHE A 794 -22.47 -50.07 19.12
CA PHE A 794 -21.17 -49.78 18.51
C PHE A 794 -20.08 -50.70 19.04
N SER A 795 -18.98 -50.75 18.31
CA SER A 795 -17.75 -51.40 18.70
C SER A 795 -16.81 -50.39 19.34
N TYR A 796 -16.07 -50.79 20.37
CA TYR A 796 -15.08 -49.92 20.97
C TYR A 796 -13.85 -50.70 21.46
N TYR A 797 -12.70 -50.04 21.45
CA TYR A 797 -11.43 -50.55 21.94
C TYR A 797 -10.86 -49.53 22.91
N TYR A 798 -10.32 -49.97 24.04
CA TYR A 798 -9.63 -49.06 24.95
C TYR A 798 -8.48 -49.73 25.71
N TRP A 799 -7.49 -48.93 26.08
CA TRP A 799 -6.46 -49.26 27.07
C TRP A 799 -5.92 -47.98 27.70
N GLY A 800 -5.53 -48.04 28.96
CA GLY A 800 -5.09 -46.85 29.69
C GLY A 800 -5.25 -46.92 31.21
N ASP A 801 -4.63 -45.97 31.90
CA ASP A 801 -4.66 -45.83 33.36
C ASP A 801 -5.92 -45.07 33.82
N ASN A 802 -6.71 -45.67 34.73
CA ASN A 802 -7.89 -45.06 35.39
C ASN A 802 -8.90 -44.36 34.45
N PHE A 803 -8.96 -44.77 33.18
CA PHE A 803 -9.81 -44.15 32.17
C PHE A 803 -11.06 -45.00 31.88
N THR A 804 -12.22 -44.35 31.77
CA THR A 804 -13.47 -44.97 31.31
C THR A 804 -14.07 -44.11 30.19
N PRO A 805 -14.26 -44.65 28.96
CA PRO A 805 -14.94 -43.92 27.90
C PRO A 805 -16.33 -43.51 28.38
N GLU A 806 -16.68 -42.24 28.19
CA GLU A 806 -17.99 -41.75 28.56
C GLU A 806 -18.87 -41.63 27.32
N PHE A 807 -20.12 -42.08 27.42
CA PHE A 807 -21.09 -42.00 26.34
C PHE A 807 -22.35 -41.33 26.84
N TYR A 808 -22.86 -40.39 26.06
CA TYR A 808 -23.95 -39.52 26.42
C TYR A 808 -24.98 -39.47 25.31
N TYR A 809 -26.20 -39.09 25.68
CA TYR A 809 -27.21 -38.64 24.71
C TYR A 809 -27.99 -37.45 25.26
N THR A 810 -28.67 -36.73 24.36
CA THR A 810 -29.57 -35.64 24.71
C THR A 810 -30.72 -35.54 23.71
N THR A 811 -31.84 -34.95 24.15
CA THR A 811 -33.00 -34.59 23.31
C THR A 811 -33.18 -33.08 23.18
N SER A 812 -32.22 -32.28 23.68
CA SER A 812 -32.32 -30.83 23.78
C SER A 812 -31.07 -30.12 23.30
N PHE A 813 -30.32 -30.72 22.37
CA PHE A 813 -29.11 -30.11 21.83
C PHE A 813 -29.46 -28.85 21.03
N GLN A 814 -28.92 -27.69 21.43
CA GLN A 814 -29.12 -26.40 20.76
C GLN A 814 -27.83 -25.84 20.16
N GLY A 815 -26.86 -26.73 19.87
CA GLY A 815 -25.60 -26.38 19.24
C GLY A 815 -24.45 -26.06 20.18
N LYS A 816 -24.64 -26.09 21.50
CA LYS A 816 -23.56 -25.85 22.48
C LYS A 816 -23.47 -27.00 23.48
N ILE A 817 -22.26 -27.45 23.79
CA ILE A 817 -22.04 -28.61 24.68
C ILE A 817 -22.30 -28.21 26.13
N GLU A 818 -21.82 -27.04 26.53
CA GLU A 818 -21.89 -26.47 27.86
C GLU A 818 -23.31 -26.11 28.31
N ASP A 819 -24.16 -25.70 27.37
CA ASP A 819 -25.57 -25.35 27.63
C ASP A 819 -26.52 -26.57 27.51
N THR A 820 -25.99 -27.73 27.12
CA THR A 820 -26.79 -28.94 26.88
C THR A 820 -26.89 -29.80 28.13
N GLU A 821 -28.11 -30.21 28.48
CA GLU A 821 -28.34 -31.25 29.48
C GLU A 821 -28.04 -32.62 28.87
N TRP A 822 -26.91 -33.21 29.27
CA TRP A 822 -26.44 -34.52 28.81
C TRP A 822 -26.82 -35.64 29.77
N ILE A 823 -27.39 -36.72 29.23
CA ILE A 823 -27.71 -37.94 29.98
C ILE A 823 -26.56 -38.92 29.78
N LYS A 824 -25.81 -39.18 30.85
CA LYS A 824 -24.72 -40.18 30.85
C LYS A 824 -25.28 -41.60 30.80
N ILE A 825 -24.79 -42.41 29.88
CA ILE A 825 -25.10 -43.84 29.82
C ILE A 825 -24.17 -44.57 30.80
N THR A 826 -24.76 -45.08 31.88
CA THR A 826 -24.01 -45.71 32.99
C THR A 826 -23.86 -47.22 32.86
N ASP A 827 -24.61 -47.86 31.94
CA ASP A 827 -24.53 -49.30 31.66
C ASP A 827 -23.36 -49.64 30.71
N PHE A 828 -22.20 -49.00 30.91
CA PHE A 828 -20.95 -49.48 30.33
C PHE A 828 -20.48 -50.66 31.18
N PRO A 829 -20.57 -51.92 30.71
CA PRO A 829 -20.07 -53.05 31.49
C PRO A 829 -18.58 -52.86 31.76
N THR A 830 -18.03 -53.32 32.89
CA THR A 830 -16.57 -53.39 33.08
C THR A 830 -15.94 -54.35 32.06
N ILE A 831 -14.84 -53.93 31.42
CA ILE A 831 -14.44 -54.40 30.09
C ILE A 831 -13.00 -54.94 30.11
N GLU A 832 -12.69 -55.91 29.27
CA GLU A 832 -11.33 -56.35 28.96
C GLU A 832 -10.59 -55.27 28.13
N GLN A 833 -9.48 -54.75 28.64
CA GLN A 833 -8.60 -53.82 27.91
C GLN A 833 -7.90 -54.55 26.75
N TRP A 834 -7.33 -53.79 25.81
CA TRP A 834 -6.52 -54.30 24.69
C TRP A 834 -7.28 -55.15 23.65
N THR A 835 -8.61 -55.18 23.71
CA THR A 835 -9.45 -55.92 22.76
C THR A 835 -10.66 -55.09 22.32
N TRP A 836 -11.25 -55.46 21.18
CA TRP A 836 -12.49 -54.88 20.69
C TRP A 836 -13.68 -55.47 21.44
N ASN A 837 -14.54 -54.58 21.91
CA ASN A 837 -15.74 -54.88 22.66
C ASN A 837 -16.97 -54.34 21.92
N ASN A 838 -18.16 -54.78 22.32
CA ASN A 838 -19.43 -54.32 21.78
C ASN A 838 -20.28 -53.73 22.89
N LEU A 839 -20.96 -52.63 22.58
CA LEU A 839 -22.06 -52.12 23.38
C LEU A 839 -23.35 -52.23 22.57
N GLU A 840 -24.43 -52.66 23.23
CA GLU A 840 -25.77 -52.69 22.67
C GLU A 840 -26.75 -52.27 23.78
N LEU A 841 -27.55 -51.24 23.52
CA LEU A 841 -28.45 -50.62 24.50
C LEU A 841 -29.80 -50.30 23.86
N ASN A 842 -30.86 -50.46 24.64
CA ASN A 842 -32.19 -49.98 24.29
C ASN A 842 -32.49 -48.73 25.11
N LEU A 843 -32.76 -47.61 24.45
CA LEU A 843 -33.03 -46.34 25.08
C LEU A 843 -34.48 -45.91 24.79
N PRO A 844 -35.23 -45.46 25.81
CA PRO A 844 -36.50 -44.79 25.56
C PRO A 844 -36.25 -43.49 24.78
N ASN A 845 -37.06 -43.21 23.77
CA ASN A 845 -37.00 -41.94 23.06
C ASN A 845 -38.04 -40.97 23.63
N ASP A 846 -37.56 -39.97 24.37
CA ASP A 846 -38.41 -38.98 25.03
C ASP A 846 -38.51 -37.64 24.25
N GLY A 847 -37.89 -37.55 23.07
CA GLY A 847 -37.81 -36.34 22.23
C GLY A 847 -38.16 -36.58 20.75
N ASP A 848 -38.35 -35.49 20.00
CA ASP A 848 -38.53 -35.54 18.53
C ASP A 848 -37.16 -35.68 17.81
N GLU A 849 -36.05 -35.43 18.52
CA GLU A 849 -34.67 -35.40 18.02
C GLU A 849 -33.71 -35.98 19.07
N LEU A 850 -32.65 -36.69 18.63
CA LEU A 850 -31.61 -37.26 19.50
C LEU A 850 -30.20 -36.95 18.99
N VAL A 851 -29.28 -36.64 19.91
CA VAL A 851 -27.84 -36.54 19.64
C VAL A 851 -27.08 -37.45 20.60
N PHE A 852 -26.11 -38.20 20.10
CA PHE A 852 -25.20 -39.03 20.88
C PHE A 852 -23.82 -38.40 20.93
N ALA A 853 -23.11 -38.59 22.05
CA ALA A 853 -21.74 -38.10 22.16
C ALA A 853 -20.82 -39.07 22.91
N PHE A 854 -19.64 -39.28 22.37
CA PHE A 854 -18.51 -39.87 23.08
C PHE A 854 -17.68 -38.76 23.69
N ARG A 855 -17.33 -38.88 24.96
CA ARG A 855 -16.44 -37.95 25.65
C ARG A 855 -15.22 -38.67 26.17
N TYR A 856 -14.07 -38.08 25.87
CA TYR A 856 -12.77 -38.45 26.40
C TYR A 856 -12.33 -37.39 27.42
N ARG A 857 -11.97 -37.82 28.63
CA ARG A 857 -11.42 -36.93 29.64
C ARG A 857 -10.28 -37.59 30.41
N THR A 858 -9.17 -36.88 30.59
CA THR A 858 -8.03 -37.39 31.37
C THR A 858 -7.23 -36.27 32.06
N ALA A 859 -6.40 -36.65 33.03
CA ALA A 859 -5.49 -35.75 33.74
C ALA A 859 -4.09 -35.71 33.08
N ILE A 860 -3.27 -34.73 33.50
CA ILE A 860 -1.86 -34.58 33.08
C ILE A 860 -1.07 -35.87 33.33
N GLY A 861 -0.16 -36.21 32.40
CA GLY A 861 0.79 -37.32 32.49
C GLY A 861 0.17 -38.69 32.23
N THR A 862 -0.94 -38.74 31.48
CA THR A 862 -1.65 -39.99 31.18
C THR A 862 -1.37 -40.48 29.76
N THR A 863 -1.33 -41.80 29.59
CA THR A 863 -1.21 -42.47 28.29
C THR A 863 -2.39 -43.42 28.10
N ASN A 864 -3.33 -43.02 27.25
CA ASN A 864 -4.59 -43.74 27.03
C ASN A 864 -4.95 -43.76 25.55
N LYS A 865 -5.65 -44.80 25.11
CA LYS A 865 -6.21 -44.89 23.74
C LYS A 865 -7.66 -45.34 23.80
N VAL A 866 -8.50 -44.70 23.00
CA VAL A 866 -9.88 -45.10 22.76
C VAL A 866 -10.12 -45.16 21.26
N MET A 867 -10.81 -46.19 20.80
CA MET A 867 -11.30 -46.29 19.43
C MET A 867 -12.77 -46.67 19.43
N ILE A 868 -13.55 -46.10 18.51
CA ILE A 868 -14.96 -46.40 18.29
C ILE A 868 -15.14 -46.79 16.82
N ASP A 869 -15.99 -47.78 16.57
CA ASP A 869 -16.25 -48.31 15.23
C ASP A 869 -17.68 -48.87 15.14
N ASN A 870 -18.20 -49.05 13.92
CA ASN A 870 -19.49 -49.68 13.65
C ASN A 870 -20.66 -49.09 14.46
N PHE A 871 -20.78 -47.76 14.52
CA PHE A 871 -21.88 -47.11 15.22
C PHE A 871 -23.20 -47.32 14.49
N LYS A 872 -24.24 -47.68 15.23
CA LYS A 872 -25.56 -48.00 14.68
C LYS A 872 -26.68 -47.52 15.59
N ILE A 873 -27.74 -47.00 14.98
CA ILE A 873 -29.01 -46.69 15.63
C ILE A 873 -30.19 -47.22 14.80
N GLU A 874 -31.15 -47.85 15.47
CA GLU A 874 -32.34 -48.46 14.85
C GLU A 874 -33.59 -48.23 15.70
N GLU A 875 -34.76 -48.19 15.07
CA GLU A 875 -36.04 -48.21 15.79
C GLU A 875 -36.32 -49.59 16.40
N ILE A 876 -36.84 -49.62 17.63
CA ILE A 876 -37.40 -50.82 18.25
C ILE A 876 -38.92 -50.79 18.09
N THR A 877 -39.43 -51.54 17.12
CA THR A 877 -40.87 -51.83 17.03
C THR A 877 -41.23 -52.88 18.07
N THR A 878 -41.83 -52.47 19.18
CA THR A 878 -42.46 -53.44 20.09
C THR A 878 -43.81 -53.86 19.49
N ASP A 879 -44.06 -55.17 19.37
CA ASP A 879 -45.29 -55.78 18.79
C ASP A 879 -46.59 -55.47 19.56
N ILE A 880 -46.55 -54.54 20.52
CA ILE A 880 -47.70 -54.12 21.31
C ILE A 880 -47.76 -52.60 21.27
N LYS A 881 -48.54 -52.05 20.32
CA LYS A 881 -49.09 -50.69 20.40
C LYS A 881 -50.02 -50.60 21.61
N THR A 882 -49.46 -50.51 22.81
CA THR A 882 -50.17 -50.01 23.98
C THR A 882 -50.16 -48.50 23.88
N SER A 883 -51.15 -47.95 23.17
CA SER A 883 -51.35 -46.50 23.11
C SER A 883 -51.58 -45.97 24.52
N LEU A 884 -50.59 -45.29 25.08
CA LEU A 884 -50.76 -44.39 26.22
C LEU A 884 -50.05 -43.05 25.94
N PHE A 885 -50.50 -42.43 24.83
CA PHE A 885 -50.61 -40.98 24.55
C PHE A 885 -49.36 -40.07 24.40
N PRO A 886 -49.17 -39.50 23.19
CA PRO A 886 -48.86 -38.08 22.98
C PRO A 886 -49.91 -37.45 22.01
N LYS A 887 -50.17 -36.16 21.82
CA LYS A 887 -49.49 -34.87 22.05
C LYS A 887 -50.56 -33.76 22.26
N ASN A 888 -51.49 -33.91 23.23
CA ASN A 888 -52.44 -32.88 23.67
C ASN A 888 -52.91 -33.14 25.12
N ASN A 889 -52.59 -32.22 26.05
CA ASN A 889 -52.77 -32.39 27.50
C ASN A 889 -54.23 -32.45 28.01
N ILE A 890 -55.25 -32.59 27.15
CA ILE A 890 -56.64 -32.79 27.58
C ILE A 890 -57.36 -33.71 26.60
N GLN A 891 -58.02 -34.75 27.11
CA GLN A 891 -58.90 -35.63 26.36
C GLN A 891 -60.30 -35.63 26.94
N ILE A 892 -61.31 -35.90 26.10
CA ILE A 892 -62.68 -36.14 26.55
C ILE A 892 -63.28 -37.32 25.78
N TYR A 893 -63.86 -38.28 26.49
CA TYR A 893 -64.51 -39.43 25.88
C TYR A 893 -65.83 -39.80 26.59
N PRO A 894 -66.90 -40.11 25.84
CA PRO A 894 -67.03 -39.94 24.39
C PRO A 894 -67.14 -38.46 23.96
N ASN A 895 -66.86 -38.17 22.67
CA ASN A 895 -67.15 -36.91 21.98
C ASN A 895 -67.86 -37.24 20.64
N PRO A 896 -69.17 -37.00 20.45
CA PRO A 896 -70.01 -36.06 21.20
C PRO A 896 -70.17 -36.39 22.68
N ALA A 897 -69.99 -35.37 23.51
CA ALA A 897 -70.00 -35.47 24.95
C ALA A 897 -71.42 -35.43 25.52
N THR A 898 -71.68 -36.24 26.53
CA THR A 898 -72.90 -36.24 27.34
C THR A 898 -72.56 -35.82 28.78
N SER A 899 -73.55 -35.80 29.69
CA SER A 899 -73.27 -35.57 31.11
C SER A 899 -72.41 -36.66 31.77
N GLU A 900 -72.14 -37.76 31.08
CA GLU A 900 -71.33 -38.88 31.56
C GLU A 900 -69.91 -38.87 30.97
N SER A 901 -69.59 -37.97 30.03
CA SER A 901 -68.25 -37.91 29.44
C SER A 901 -67.16 -37.61 30.46
N ILE A 902 -66.06 -38.32 30.34
CA ILE A 902 -64.89 -38.21 31.22
C ILE A 902 -63.84 -37.36 30.52
N ILE A 903 -63.32 -36.37 31.25
CA ILE A 903 -62.19 -35.53 30.86
C ILE A 903 -60.94 -36.07 31.55
N SER A 904 -59.89 -36.31 30.77
CA SER A 904 -58.60 -36.82 31.25
C SER A 904 -57.50 -35.83 30.91
N PHE A 905 -56.64 -35.51 31.87
CA PHE A 905 -55.45 -34.68 31.66
C PHE A 905 -54.32 -35.06 32.63
N GLN A 906 -53.09 -34.69 32.28
CA GLN A 906 -51.91 -34.87 33.12
C GLN A 906 -51.24 -33.54 33.39
N THR A 907 -50.70 -33.37 34.61
CA THR A 907 -49.82 -32.25 34.96
C THR A 907 -48.47 -32.76 35.42
N LYS A 908 -47.39 -32.27 34.79
CA LYS A 908 -46.00 -32.67 35.09
C LYS A 908 -45.45 -32.01 36.36
N THR A 909 -46.05 -30.91 36.84
CA THR A 909 -45.63 -30.19 38.05
C THR A 909 -46.83 -29.92 38.96
N SER A 910 -46.59 -29.74 40.26
CA SER A 910 -47.62 -29.27 41.18
C SER A 910 -47.97 -27.80 40.89
N GLY A 911 -49.25 -27.43 40.99
CA GLY A 911 -49.66 -26.05 40.73
C GLY A 911 -51.17 -25.86 40.61
N ASN A 912 -51.59 -24.59 40.44
CA ASN A 912 -52.99 -24.24 40.29
C ASN A 912 -53.49 -24.66 38.90
N ILE A 913 -54.52 -25.51 38.88
CA ILE A 913 -55.16 -26.00 37.68
C ILE A 913 -56.60 -25.47 37.62
N ASN A 914 -56.92 -24.75 36.54
CA ASN A 914 -58.27 -24.31 36.23
C ASN A 914 -58.80 -25.01 34.97
N LEU A 915 -59.81 -25.87 35.12
CA LEU A 915 -60.51 -26.53 34.03
C LEU A 915 -61.91 -25.91 33.90
N SER A 916 -62.19 -25.24 32.78
CA SER A 916 -63.46 -24.54 32.55
C SER A 916 -64.01 -24.79 31.15
N VAL A 917 -65.33 -24.71 30.99
CA VAL A 917 -66.05 -24.87 29.71
C VAL A 917 -66.54 -23.52 29.23
N PHE A 918 -66.36 -23.23 27.94
CA PHE A 918 -66.76 -21.99 27.27
C PHE A 918 -67.67 -22.28 26.09
N ASP A 919 -68.61 -21.38 25.79
CA ASP A 919 -69.38 -21.43 24.54
C ASP A 919 -68.59 -20.84 23.36
N ILE A 920 -69.19 -20.87 22.17
CA ILE A 920 -68.60 -20.33 20.93
C ILE A 920 -68.33 -18.82 20.97
N HIS A 921 -68.97 -18.08 21.86
CA HIS A 921 -68.76 -16.64 22.05
C HIS A 921 -67.70 -16.35 23.12
N GLY A 922 -67.02 -17.39 23.63
CA GLY A 922 -66.03 -17.26 24.69
C GLY A 922 -66.63 -16.98 26.07
N ARG A 923 -67.94 -17.14 26.26
CA ARG A 923 -68.59 -17.00 27.57
C ARG A 923 -68.34 -18.27 28.39
N LYS A 924 -67.81 -18.12 29.60
CA LYS A 924 -67.57 -19.23 30.52
C LYS A 924 -68.91 -19.79 31.02
N ILE A 925 -69.19 -21.06 30.71
CA ILE A 925 -70.42 -21.77 31.09
C ILE A 925 -70.29 -22.36 32.50
N THR A 926 -69.18 -23.04 32.78
CA THR A 926 -68.92 -23.63 34.09
C THR A 926 -67.42 -23.82 34.32
N THR A 927 -67.03 -23.96 35.59
CA THR A 927 -65.68 -24.37 36.00
C THR A 927 -65.79 -25.76 36.64
N ILE A 928 -65.08 -26.74 36.07
CA ILE A 928 -65.06 -28.14 36.51
C ILE A 928 -64.08 -28.32 37.67
N LEU A 929 -62.94 -27.63 37.59
CA LEU A 929 -61.90 -27.67 38.61
C LEU A 929 -61.21 -26.30 38.69
N ASN A 930 -60.88 -25.87 39.90
CA ASN A 930 -59.99 -24.73 40.14
C ASN A 930 -59.24 -24.92 41.47
N LYS A 931 -58.18 -25.73 41.49
CA LYS A 931 -57.44 -26.09 42.71
C LYS A 931 -55.96 -26.31 42.43
N ASN A 932 -55.14 -26.22 43.47
CA ASN A 932 -53.78 -26.73 43.42
C ASN A 932 -53.79 -28.26 43.42
N LEU A 933 -53.18 -28.86 42.41
CA LEU A 933 -53.03 -30.31 42.28
C LEU A 933 -51.53 -30.70 42.26
N PRO A 934 -51.14 -31.81 42.89
CA PRO A 934 -49.83 -32.43 42.68
C PRO A 934 -49.59 -32.84 41.22
N ALA A 935 -48.34 -33.10 40.85
CA ALA A 935 -48.03 -33.75 39.58
C ALA A 935 -48.72 -35.13 39.51
N GLY A 936 -49.35 -35.45 38.37
CA GLY A 936 -50.12 -36.68 38.21
C GLY A 936 -51.20 -36.60 37.12
N SER A 937 -51.91 -37.71 36.95
CA SER A 937 -53.02 -37.86 35.98
C SER A 937 -54.37 -37.77 36.68
N TYR A 938 -55.31 -37.04 36.06
CA TYR A 938 -56.60 -36.74 36.66
C TYR A 938 -57.75 -37.00 35.69
N ASN A 939 -58.85 -37.55 36.23
CA ASN A 939 -60.10 -37.78 35.51
C ASN A 939 -61.23 -37.01 36.18
N TYR A 940 -61.96 -36.19 35.42
CA TYR A 940 -63.11 -35.41 35.89
C TYR A 940 -64.31 -35.61 34.97
N SER A 941 -65.50 -35.76 35.55
CA SER A 941 -66.74 -35.81 34.77
C SER A 941 -67.13 -34.41 34.27
N LEU A 942 -67.61 -34.33 33.03
CA LEU A 942 -68.25 -33.15 32.46
C LEU A 942 -69.63 -32.94 33.12
N SER A 943 -69.65 -32.36 34.32
CA SER A 943 -70.87 -32.17 35.15
C SER A 943 -72.07 -31.54 34.41
N LYS A 944 -73.30 -31.81 34.90
CA LYS A 944 -74.65 -31.48 34.35
C LYS A 944 -75.01 -30.01 34.07
N ASN A 945 -74.05 -29.09 34.01
CA ASN A 945 -74.31 -27.65 33.87
C ASN A 945 -74.30 -27.13 32.42
N ILE A 946 -74.12 -28.01 31.43
CA ILE A 946 -74.29 -27.67 30.01
C ILE A 946 -75.74 -28.00 29.61
N LEU A 947 -76.54 -26.96 29.37
CA LEU A 947 -78.00 -27.08 29.25
C LEU A 947 -78.52 -27.22 27.81
N THR A 948 -77.67 -26.98 26.81
CA THR A 948 -78.03 -26.91 25.38
C THR A 948 -77.06 -27.69 24.51
N ASP A 949 -77.58 -28.33 23.46
CA ASP A 949 -76.78 -28.94 22.41
C ASP A 949 -75.92 -27.90 21.71
N GLY A 950 -74.69 -28.25 21.36
CA GLY A 950 -73.83 -27.34 20.61
C GLY A 950 -72.34 -27.60 20.74
N ILE A 951 -71.56 -26.68 20.18
CA ILE A 951 -70.10 -26.69 20.26
C ILE A 951 -69.68 -25.89 21.48
N TYR A 952 -68.78 -26.47 22.28
CA TYR A 952 -68.16 -25.83 23.42
C TYR A 952 -66.64 -26.03 23.37
N PHE A 953 -65.93 -25.28 24.20
CA PHE A 953 -64.48 -25.35 24.33
C PHE A 953 -64.11 -25.62 25.78
N LEU A 954 -63.45 -26.75 26.01
CA LEU A 954 -62.89 -27.12 27.29
C LEU A 954 -61.48 -26.53 27.40
N ARG A 955 -61.22 -25.73 28.43
CA ARG A 955 -59.96 -25.01 28.61
C ARG A 955 -59.30 -25.41 29.93
N LEU A 956 -58.09 -25.93 29.86
CA LEU A 956 -57.20 -26.19 30.99
C LEU A 956 -56.16 -25.07 31.07
N LYS A 957 -56.20 -24.27 32.12
CA LYS A 957 -55.18 -23.28 32.44
C LYS A 957 -54.31 -23.78 33.59
N THR A 958 -53.01 -23.79 33.36
CA THR A 958 -51.97 -24.08 34.34
C THR A 958 -51.06 -22.86 34.48
N GLN A 959 -50.03 -22.93 35.34
CA GLN A 959 -48.99 -21.89 35.39
C GLN A 959 -48.18 -21.79 34.09
N LYS A 960 -48.04 -22.90 33.34
CA LYS A 960 -47.24 -22.95 32.10
C LYS A 960 -48.01 -22.53 30.85
N GLY A 961 -49.33 -22.41 30.91
CA GLY A 961 -50.11 -21.99 29.75
C GLY A 961 -51.57 -22.43 29.76
N ILE A 962 -52.22 -22.29 28.61
CA ILE A 962 -53.63 -22.61 28.39
C ILE A 962 -53.73 -23.62 27.25
N SER A 963 -54.31 -24.80 27.51
CA SER A 963 -54.71 -25.77 26.49
C SER A 963 -56.23 -25.72 26.31
N THR A 964 -56.70 -25.84 25.07
CA THR A 964 -58.14 -25.80 24.73
C THR A 964 -58.51 -26.96 23.81
N GLN A 965 -59.55 -27.70 24.17
CA GLN A 965 -60.09 -28.83 23.41
C GLN A 965 -61.54 -28.52 22.99
N LYS A 966 -61.85 -28.68 21.70
CA LYS A 966 -63.22 -28.58 21.19
C LYS A 966 -64.05 -29.78 21.64
N ILE A 967 -65.25 -29.54 22.14
CA ILE A 967 -66.22 -30.58 22.51
C ILE A 967 -67.56 -30.33 21.80
N ILE A 968 -68.21 -31.40 21.33
CA ILE A 968 -69.56 -31.34 20.78
C ILE A 968 -70.47 -31.91 21.86
N TYR A 969 -71.30 -31.10 22.52
CA TYR A 969 -72.19 -31.59 23.57
C TYR A 969 -73.57 -31.92 23.00
N LYS A 970 -74.10 -33.09 23.39
CA LYS A 970 -75.49 -33.50 23.12
C LYS A 970 -76.19 -33.78 24.45
N LYS A 971 -77.30 -33.09 24.68
CA LYS A 971 -78.22 -33.35 25.78
C LYS A 971 -79.06 -34.57 25.38
N GLU A 972 -78.94 -35.64 26.16
CA GLU A 972 -79.88 -36.77 26.09
C GLU A 972 -81.22 -36.42 26.72
#